data_AF-A0A8T4ZVH9-F1
#
_entry.id   AF-A0A8T4ZVH9-F1
#
_cell.length_a   1.000
_cell.length_b   1.000
_cell.length_c   1.000
_cell.angle_alpha   90.00
_cell.angle_beta   90.00
_cell.angle_gamma   90.00
#
_symmetry.space_group_name_H-M   'P 1'
#
loop_
_entity.id
_entity.type
_entity.pdbx_description
1 polymer ?
#
loop_
_entity_poly.entity_id
_entity_poly.type
_entity_poly.pdbx_seq_one_letter_code
_entity_poly.pdbx_strand_id
1 'polypeptide(L)'
;MGGLSSQPQRLRGIRVLKAISSAVRLNILTALFEYGPLSYTELMSLMKMNPSRDAGRFAYHLKFLLKADLIEVDVESKKYRLTDLGKMVIDVAEEIEKRSLKPQRILVRTSRFTLEEFDATKIANSLIKEAGMPPELAQKIAKEAEKRLLKARTRYLTAPLIREVVNGILIEKGLEEHRHKLTRLGLPVHDVSAYLLKGEAAVDASSVCEDFGRNVLEEYTLLNVLPRDIADAYLSGEIHLHGLGYWILKPSEIIHDLRFFIKNGLGPTSTNISQQSIKPPKSFESALNLTLNILLQASKETDGTQVLEYFNIFLAPFLKGLEKAAMKEALKLFIINVSRHVNASINLESTIPEFLADKPAIGSADGCYGDYLNESQLLASLVLEVFEEESVEKPLLNPKLTVKIRPENLKDSMAADILLKAHHLASERGIPYFANLYGKNEQYTVFSPSGSILKADFKGDWEIDTVRTGILGLVTVNLPRIALECGKDERKIFPLLMERLELASRALEIKSRALKQRGRSFLPFLMQSANGDQYFRVEGAAHLINLVGLKEASEVLTGKSIYEDGKAQRFASEIVKHVLEFLPRSGRRERRLLPSALPCANASERLAKQDIERFGIAKVRFQGVREKPRYSSYSRISLQKWEVQSKFLAVEKELYEPLAGGNLIVLELGEADYTPETLFSFTKKLVEDYKLGFFTYNRDLTYCSQCGKSWFGTLQKCPMCGSVGTLTILTRF
;
A
#
# COMPACT_ATOMS: atom_id res chain seq x y z
N MET A 1 -10.43 -102.66 -30.09
CA MET A 1 -11.02 -101.31 -29.97
C MET A 1 -10.00 -100.41 -29.28
N GLY A 2 -9.85 -99.18 -29.77
CA GLY A 2 -8.63 -98.36 -29.67
C GLY A 2 -8.20 -97.90 -28.28
N GLY A 3 -6.87 -97.80 -28.10
CA GLY A 3 -6.24 -97.08 -27.00
C GLY A 3 -5.87 -95.65 -27.45
N LEU A 4 -6.45 -94.66 -26.77
CA LEU A 4 -6.02 -93.25 -26.82
C LEU A 4 -5.02 -93.02 -25.68
N SER A 5 -3.77 -92.69 -26.02
CA SER A 5 -2.74 -92.30 -25.06
C SER A 5 -2.87 -90.82 -24.69
N SER A 6 -2.99 -90.55 -23.39
CA SER A 6 -3.12 -89.20 -22.82
C SER A 6 -1.75 -88.59 -22.47
N GLN A 7 -1.27 -87.69 -23.32
CA GLN A 7 -0.42 -86.52 -22.97
C GLN A 7 -0.90 -85.37 -23.89
N PRO A 8 -0.68 -84.03 -23.68
CA PRO A 8 -0.21 -83.20 -22.56
C PRO A 8 -0.91 -81.78 -22.45
N GLN A 9 -1.20 -81.23 -21.26
CA GLN A 9 -1.54 -79.78 -21.10
C GLN A 9 -0.52 -78.97 -20.29
N ARG A 10 0.01 -79.49 -19.17
CA ARG A 10 1.00 -78.79 -18.32
C ARG A 10 2.32 -78.46 -19.03
N LEU A 11 2.73 -79.24 -20.03
CA LEU A 11 3.97 -79.00 -20.79
C LEU A 11 3.89 -77.77 -21.70
N ARG A 12 2.69 -77.34 -22.13
CA ARG A 12 2.53 -76.19 -23.05
C ARG A 12 2.70 -74.86 -22.31
N GLY A 13 2.13 -74.73 -21.10
CA GLY A 13 2.31 -73.55 -20.25
C GLY A 13 3.77 -73.30 -19.83
N ILE A 14 4.51 -74.36 -19.47
CA ILE A 14 5.94 -74.24 -19.13
C ILE A 14 6.77 -73.75 -20.32
N ARG A 15 6.44 -74.16 -21.56
CA ARG A 15 7.12 -73.67 -22.76
C ARG A 15 6.87 -72.19 -22.99
N VAL A 16 5.64 -71.71 -22.78
CA VAL A 16 5.29 -70.28 -22.87
C VAL A 16 6.08 -69.46 -21.85
N LEU A 17 6.06 -69.88 -20.57
CA LEU A 17 6.81 -69.18 -19.51
C LEU A 17 8.32 -69.16 -19.78
N LYS A 18 8.88 -70.27 -20.27
CA LYS A 18 10.29 -70.35 -20.69
C LYS A 18 10.59 -69.52 -21.93
N ALA A 19 9.60 -69.30 -22.81
CA ALA A 19 9.74 -68.48 -24.01
C ALA A 19 9.85 -66.99 -23.66
N ILE A 20 9.11 -66.54 -22.65
CA ILE A 20 9.05 -65.12 -22.23
C ILE A 20 10.03 -64.74 -21.11
N SER A 21 10.74 -65.69 -20.51
CA SER A 21 11.74 -65.42 -19.46
C SER A 21 12.98 -64.64 -19.93
N SER A 22 13.01 -64.17 -21.18
CA SER A 22 14.12 -63.45 -21.78
C SER A 22 13.65 -62.09 -22.28
N ALA A 23 14.34 -61.03 -21.84
CA ALA A 23 14.03 -59.65 -22.20
C ALA A 23 13.96 -59.44 -23.72
N VAL A 24 14.89 -60.03 -24.50
CA VAL A 24 14.90 -59.93 -25.97
C VAL A 24 13.63 -60.53 -26.58
N ARG A 25 13.17 -61.68 -26.07
CA ARG A 25 11.97 -62.35 -26.58
C ARG A 25 10.69 -61.60 -26.21
N LEU A 26 10.63 -61.04 -25.02
CA LEU A 26 9.52 -60.18 -24.61
C LEU A 26 9.46 -58.90 -25.46
N ASN A 27 10.61 -58.25 -25.71
CA ASN A 27 10.68 -57.07 -26.55
C ASN A 27 10.28 -57.35 -28.02
N ILE A 28 10.59 -58.53 -28.55
CA ILE A 28 10.11 -58.95 -29.89
C ILE A 28 8.58 -59.04 -29.90
N LEU A 29 7.98 -59.63 -28.85
CA LEU A 29 6.52 -59.72 -28.73
C LEU A 29 5.90 -58.32 -28.63
N THR A 30 6.45 -57.44 -27.79
CA THR A 30 6.00 -56.04 -27.67
C THR A 30 6.11 -55.28 -28.99
N ALA A 31 7.21 -55.43 -29.73
CA ALA A 31 7.36 -54.79 -31.04
C ALA A 31 6.31 -55.27 -32.06
N LEU A 32 5.99 -56.57 -32.06
CA LEU A 32 4.94 -57.10 -32.93
C LEU A 32 3.52 -56.68 -32.50
N PHE A 33 3.33 -56.33 -31.23
CA PHE A 33 2.07 -55.77 -30.73
C PHE A 33 1.90 -54.31 -31.12
N GLU A 34 2.96 -53.50 -30.95
CA GLU A 34 2.94 -52.07 -31.22
C GLU A 34 2.93 -51.75 -32.72
N TYR A 35 3.75 -52.43 -33.51
CA TYR A 35 3.99 -52.10 -34.92
C TYR A 35 3.32 -53.09 -35.90
N GLY A 36 2.62 -54.10 -35.38
CA GLY A 36 2.00 -55.15 -36.19
C GLY A 36 3.02 -56.11 -36.81
N PRO A 37 2.67 -56.76 -37.94
CA PRO A 37 3.55 -57.76 -38.57
C PRO A 37 4.87 -57.15 -39.08
N LEU A 38 6.01 -57.75 -38.70
CA LEU A 38 7.35 -57.26 -39.03
C LEU A 38 8.22 -58.35 -39.65
N SER A 39 9.09 -57.96 -40.58
CA SER A 39 10.11 -58.83 -41.18
C SER A 39 11.27 -59.09 -40.21
N TYR A 40 12.09 -60.09 -40.55
CA TYR A 40 13.29 -60.45 -39.79
C TYR A 40 14.24 -59.26 -39.61
N THR A 41 14.48 -58.47 -40.66
CA THR A 41 15.35 -57.30 -40.65
C THR A 41 14.78 -56.15 -39.83
N GLU A 42 13.47 -55.91 -39.91
CA GLU A 42 12.79 -54.87 -39.11
C GLU A 42 12.87 -55.19 -37.62
N LEU A 43 12.59 -56.44 -37.22
CA LEU A 43 12.70 -56.86 -35.83
C LEU A 43 14.15 -56.80 -35.31
N MET A 44 15.13 -57.20 -36.12
CA MET A 44 16.54 -57.08 -35.74
C MET A 44 16.96 -55.63 -35.48
N SER A 45 16.50 -54.71 -36.33
CA SER A 45 16.79 -53.28 -36.21
C SER A 45 16.17 -52.69 -34.93
N LEU A 46 14.90 -53.00 -34.65
CA LEU A 46 14.21 -52.59 -33.43
C LEU A 46 14.88 -53.14 -32.15
N MET A 47 15.44 -54.35 -32.21
CA MET A 47 16.17 -54.96 -31.10
C MET A 47 17.61 -54.43 -30.97
N LYS A 48 18.04 -53.50 -31.84
CA LYS A 48 19.41 -52.95 -31.90
C LYS A 48 20.49 -54.04 -32.00
N MET A 49 20.17 -55.16 -32.67
CA MET A 49 21.10 -56.29 -32.86
C MET A 49 21.83 -56.16 -34.20
N ASN A 50 23.12 -56.50 -34.24
CA ASN A 50 23.92 -56.35 -35.45
C ASN A 50 23.66 -57.51 -36.43
N PRO A 51 23.24 -57.24 -37.70
CA PRO A 51 22.95 -58.28 -38.69
C PRO A 51 24.07 -59.27 -39.00
N SER A 52 25.34 -58.87 -38.91
CA SER A 52 26.47 -59.76 -39.22
C SER A 52 26.95 -60.57 -38.01
N ARG A 53 26.80 -60.05 -36.79
CA ARG A 53 27.29 -60.70 -35.57
C ARG A 53 26.22 -61.47 -34.81
N ASP A 54 24.99 -60.95 -34.78
CA ASP A 54 23.95 -61.41 -33.87
C ASP A 54 22.85 -62.23 -34.56
N ALA A 55 22.94 -62.46 -35.88
CA ALA A 55 21.92 -63.18 -36.65
C ALA A 55 21.60 -64.57 -36.09
N GLY A 56 22.62 -65.38 -35.77
CA GLY A 56 22.38 -66.72 -35.19
C GLY A 56 21.68 -66.68 -33.82
N ARG A 57 22.02 -65.67 -33.00
CA ARG A 57 21.40 -65.45 -31.69
C ARG A 57 19.97 -64.94 -31.81
N PHE A 58 19.70 -64.06 -32.77
CA PHE A 58 18.37 -63.55 -33.03
C PHE A 58 17.44 -64.63 -33.60
N ALA A 59 17.92 -65.43 -34.56
CA ALA A 59 17.21 -66.59 -35.07
C ALA A 59 16.89 -67.62 -33.97
N TYR A 60 17.78 -67.79 -32.98
CA TYR A 60 17.50 -68.61 -31.80
C TYR A 60 16.30 -68.09 -31.00
N HIS A 61 16.20 -66.77 -30.79
CA HIS A 61 15.08 -66.16 -30.08
C HIS A 61 13.74 -66.31 -30.82
N LEU A 62 13.72 -66.06 -32.14
CA LEU A 62 12.53 -66.26 -32.97
C LEU A 62 12.09 -67.72 -33.00
N LYS A 63 13.03 -68.66 -33.13
CA LYS A 63 12.73 -70.10 -33.09
C LYS A 63 12.09 -70.53 -31.77
N PHE A 64 12.50 -69.91 -30.66
CA PHE A 64 11.92 -70.17 -29.34
C PHE A 64 10.47 -69.65 -29.24
N LEU A 65 10.20 -68.46 -29.78
CA LEU A 65 8.86 -67.88 -29.80
C LEU A 65 7.91 -68.65 -30.73
N LEU A 66 8.39 -69.06 -31.91
CA LEU A 66 7.65 -69.92 -32.85
C LEU A 66 7.32 -71.28 -32.23
N LYS A 67 8.30 -71.94 -31.58
CA LYS A 67 8.07 -73.23 -30.90
C LYS A 67 7.09 -73.14 -29.73
N ALA A 68 6.95 -71.95 -29.14
CA ALA A 68 6.03 -71.69 -28.05
C ALA A 68 4.66 -71.18 -28.54
N ASP A 69 4.46 -71.08 -29.85
CA ASP A 69 3.18 -70.66 -30.45
C ASP A 69 2.77 -69.22 -30.06
N LEU A 70 3.75 -68.35 -29.81
CA LEU A 70 3.55 -66.94 -29.43
C LEU A 70 3.61 -65.99 -30.64
N ILE A 71 4.31 -66.43 -31.68
CA ILE A 71 4.38 -65.74 -32.97
C ILE A 71 4.21 -66.76 -34.08
N GLU A 72 3.77 -66.32 -35.23
CA GLU A 72 3.66 -67.11 -36.45
C GLU A 72 4.23 -66.33 -37.65
N VAL A 73 4.62 -67.05 -38.70
CA VAL A 73 5.13 -66.44 -39.94
C VAL A 73 4.03 -66.46 -40.98
N ASP A 74 3.71 -65.29 -41.49
CA ASP A 74 2.85 -65.14 -42.65
C ASP A 74 3.62 -65.55 -43.91
N VAL A 75 3.13 -66.57 -44.61
CA VAL A 75 3.86 -67.24 -45.71
C VAL A 75 3.95 -66.35 -46.95
N GLU A 76 2.99 -65.47 -47.18
CA GLU A 76 2.96 -64.57 -48.34
C GLU A 76 3.86 -63.35 -48.12
N SER A 77 3.76 -62.72 -46.95
CA SER A 77 4.50 -61.49 -46.65
C SER A 77 5.89 -61.73 -46.05
N LYS A 78 6.20 -62.97 -45.63
CA LYS A 78 7.43 -63.34 -44.87
C LYS A 78 7.62 -62.51 -43.59
N LYS A 79 6.52 -62.02 -43.01
CA LYS A 79 6.52 -61.24 -41.77
C LYS A 79 6.07 -62.10 -40.60
N TYR A 80 6.63 -61.83 -39.44
CA TYR A 80 6.22 -62.41 -38.17
C TYR A 80 5.04 -61.62 -37.63
N ARG A 81 4.02 -62.29 -37.09
CA ARG A 81 2.89 -61.68 -36.39
C ARG A 81 2.60 -62.41 -35.09
N LEU A 82 1.93 -61.73 -34.16
CA LEU A 82 1.49 -62.35 -32.90
C LEU A 82 0.34 -63.32 -33.15
N THR A 83 0.38 -64.45 -32.46
CA THR A 83 -0.79 -65.32 -32.27
C THR A 83 -1.68 -64.74 -31.15
N ASP A 84 -2.89 -65.26 -30.99
CA ASP A 84 -3.77 -64.84 -29.87
C ASP A 84 -3.17 -65.19 -28.50
N LEU A 85 -2.41 -66.29 -28.42
CA LEU A 85 -1.64 -66.65 -27.23
C LEU A 85 -0.50 -65.64 -26.96
N GLY A 86 0.17 -65.17 -28.02
CA GLY A 86 1.18 -64.11 -27.93
C GLY A 86 0.62 -62.80 -27.37
N LYS A 87 -0.57 -62.39 -27.84
CA LYS A 87 -1.28 -61.20 -27.33
C LYS A 87 -1.65 -61.35 -25.85
N MET A 88 -2.26 -62.47 -25.49
CA MET A 88 -2.64 -62.76 -24.10
C MET A 88 -1.44 -62.73 -23.14
N VAL A 89 -0.27 -63.20 -23.59
CA VAL A 89 0.96 -63.17 -22.80
C VAL A 89 1.48 -61.75 -22.58
N ILE A 90 1.32 -60.84 -23.54
CA ILE A 90 1.65 -59.42 -23.37
C ILE A 90 0.69 -58.77 -22.36
N ASP A 91 -0.61 -59.02 -22.50
CA ASP A 91 -1.61 -58.46 -21.58
C ASP A 91 -1.32 -58.88 -20.12
N VAL A 92 -1.00 -60.16 -19.91
CA VAL A 92 -0.61 -60.68 -18.59
C VAL A 92 0.71 -60.06 -18.10
N ALA A 93 1.70 -59.88 -18.98
CA ALA A 93 2.97 -59.26 -18.63
C ALA A 93 2.78 -57.79 -18.20
N GLU A 94 1.95 -57.03 -18.92
CA GLU A 94 1.58 -55.65 -18.55
C GLU A 94 0.81 -55.60 -17.22
N GLU A 95 -0.10 -56.54 -16.98
CA GLU A 95 -0.87 -56.60 -15.73
C GLU A 95 0.04 -56.93 -14.53
N ILE A 96 1.01 -57.83 -14.72
CA ILE A 96 2.06 -58.11 -13.73
C ILE A 96 2.91 -56.87 -13.48
N GLU A 97 3.31 -56.13 -14.51
CA GLU A 97 4.11 -54.90 -14.36
C GLU A 97 3.32 -53.83 -13.57
N LYS A 98 2.06 -53.59 -13.94
CA LYS A 98 1.12 -52.69 -13.23
C LYS A 98 0.93 -53.06 -11.76
N ARG A 99 0.90 -54.36 -11.43
CA ARG A 99 0.76 -54.86 -10.04
C ARG A 99 2.08 -54.93 -9.27
N SER A 100 3.21 -55.12 -9.96
CA SER A 100 4.55 -55.18 -9.34
C SER A 100 5.07 -53.80 -8.94
N LEU A 101 4.69 -52.77 -9.69
CA LEU A 101 4.89 -51.38 -9.34
C LEU A 101 3.86 -51.01 -8.27
N LYS A 102 4.19 -51.21 -6.98
CA LYS A 102 3.44 -50.54 -5.90
C LYS A 102 3.44 -49.04 -6.23
N PRO A 103 2.30 -48.38 -6.46
CA PRO A 103 2.31 -46.95 -6.68
C PRO A 103 2.94 -46.31 -5.45
N GLN A 104 4.05 -45.58 -5.64
CA GLN A 104 4.59 -44.75 -4.58
C GLN A 104 3.48 -43.74 -4.26
N ARG A 105 2.77 -43.96 -3.15
CA ARG A 105 1.72 -43.06 -2.69
C ARG A 105 2.38 -41.75 -2.31
N ILE A 106 2.30 -40.77 -3.21
CA ILE A 106 2.78 -39.43 -2.94
C ILE A 106 1.79 -38.80 -1.96
N LEU A 107 2.28 -38.42 -0.78
CA LEU A 107 1.49 -37.67 0.19
C LEU A 107 1.65 -36.18 -0.09
N VAL A 108 0.53 -35.46 -0.08
CA VAL A 108 0.46 -34.02 -0.30
C VAL A 108 0.00 -33.34 0.97
N ARG A 109 0.81 -32.42 1.49
CA ARG A 109 0.35 -31.46 2.50
C ARG A 109 -0.47 -30.36 1.82
N THR A 110 -1.74 -30.29 2.15
CA THR A 110 -2.68 -29.32 1.58
C THR A 110 -2.48 -27.92 2.18
N SER A 111 -3.11 -26.92 1.55
CA SER A 111 -3.21 -25.55 2.09
C SER A 111 -4.01 -25.46 3.39
N ARG A 112 -4.78 -26.49 3.74
CA ARG A 112 -5.51 -26.62 5.03
C ARG A 112 -4.70 -27.34 6.10
N PHE A 113 -3.40 -27.56 5.86
CA PHE A 113 -2.50 -28.26 6.77
C PHE A 113 -2.87 -29.74 7.02
N THR A 114 -3.58 -30.38 6.08
CA THR A 114 -3.90 -31.82 6.10
C THR A 114 -2.95 -32.61 5.19
N LEU A 115 -2.77 -33.90 5.45
CA LEU A 115 -2.07 -34.83 4.55
C LEU A 115 -3.08 -35.65 3.76
N GLU A 116 -2.97 -35.62 2.44
CA GLU A 116 -3.87 -36.33 1.53
C GLU A 116 -3.06 -37.09 0.47
N GLU A 117 -3.65 -38.12 -0.13
CA GLU A 117 -3.04 -38.78 -1.29
C GLU A 117 -3.07 -37.84 -2.51
N PHE A 118 -2.01 -37.88 -3.32
CA PHE A 118 -1.91 -37.09 -4.56
C PHE A 118 -3.05 -37.45 -5.53
N ASP A 119 -3.72 -36.41 -6.04
CA ASP A 119 -4.82 -36.53 -6.97
C ASP A 119 -4.73 -35.43 -8.03
N ALA A 120 -4.45 -35.81 -9.28
CA ALA A 120 -4.30 -34.89 -10.40
C ALA A 120 -5.63 -34.17 -10.76
N THR A 121 -6.79 -34.73 -10.42
CA THR A 121 -8.08 -34.07 -10.69
C THR A 121 -8.23 -32.78 -9.89
N LYS A 122 -7.61 -32.68 -8.70
CA LYS A 122 -7.57 -31.45 -7.91
C LYS A 122 -6.78 -30.34 -8.61
N ILE A 123 -5.75 -30.68 -9.38
CA ILE A 123 -5.01 -29.71 -10.21
C ILE A 123 -5.94 -29.17 -11.30
N ALA A 124 -6.59 -30.06 -12.06
CA ALA A 124 -7.52 -29.65 -13.12
C ALA A 124 -8.66 -28.76 -12.57
N ASN A 125 -9.27 -29.15 -11.45
CA ASN A 125 -10.32 -28.38 -10.80
C ASN A 125 -9.85 -27.00 -10.32
N SER A 126 -8.63 -26.91 -9.78
CA SER A 126 -8.02 -25.63 -9.39
C SER A 126 -7.78 -24.73 -10.62
N LEU A 127 -7.26 -25.27 -11.73
CA LEU A 127 -7.08 -24.53 -12.99
C LEU A 127 -8.41 -24.00 -13.55
N ILE A 128 -9.48 -24.80 -13.50
CA ILE A 128 -10.81 -24.37 -13.97
C ILE A 128 -11.36 -23.26 -13.05
N LYS A 129 -11.35 -23.50 -11.73
CA LYS A 129 -12.00 -22.62 -10.75
C LYS A 129 -11.24 -21.33 -10.51
N GLU A 130 -9.93 -21.40 -10.32
CA GLU A 130 -9.08 -20.27 -9.94
C GLU A 130 -8.55 -19.52 -11.17
N ALA A 131 -8.15 -20.25 -12.22
CA ALA A 131 -7.56 -19.65 -13.42
C ALA A 131 -8.57 -19.42 -14.58
N GLY A 132 -9.81 -19.89 -14.44
CA GLY A 132 -10.82 -19.81 -15.50
C GLY A 132 -10.44 -20.60 -16.75
N MET A 133 -9.67 -21.67 -16.60
CA MET A 133 -9.17 -22.48 -17.71
C MET A 133 -10.27 -23.41 -18.26
N PRO A 134 -10.39 -23.59 -19.58
CA PRO A 134 -11.30 -24.57 -20.16
C PRO A 134 -11.02 -26.00 -19.64
N PRO A 135 -12.04 -26.81 -19.35
CA PRO A 135 -11.86 -28.13 -18.72
C PRO A 135 -10.91 -29.08 -19.45
N GLU A 136 -10.99 -29.14 -20.78
CA GLU A 136 -10.14 -30.00 -21.60
C GLU A 136 -8.66 -29.62 -21.52
N LEU A 137 -8.38 -28.31 -21.54
CA LEU A 137 -7.02 -27.79 -21.42
C LEU A 137 -6.49 -28.00 -19.99
N ALA A 138 -7.33 -27.77 -18.98
CA ALA A 138 -6.99 -28.02 -17.58
C ALA A 138 -6.61 -29.50 -17.35
N GLN A 139 -7.35 -30.44 -17.94
CA GLN A 139 -7.04 -31.86 -17.83
C GLN A 139 -5.71 -32.23 -18.51
N LYS A 140 -5.40 -31.61 -19.66
CA LYS A 140 -4.11 -31.81 -20.34
C LYS A 140 -2.94 -31.31 -19.49
N ILE A 141 -3.06 -30.11 -18.91
CA ILE A 141 -2.03 -29.53 -18.02
C ILE A 141 -1.89 -30.37 -16.75
N ALA A 142 -2.99 -30.81 -16.15
CA ALA A 142 -2.97 -31.67 -14.96
C ALA A 142 -2.27 -33.01 -15.20
N LYS A 143 -2.53 -33.67 -16.35
CA LYS A 143 -1.83 -34.91 -16.74
C LYS A 143 -0.33 -34.71 -16.94
N GLU A 144 0.07 -33.59 -17.55
CA GLU A 144 1.49 -33.26 -17.71
C GLU A 144 2.15 -32.99 -16.34
N ALA A 145 1.47 -32.25 -15.45
CA ALA A 145 1.95 -32.00 -14.09
C ALA A 145 2.11 -33.31 -13.30
N GLU A 146 1.11 -34.20 -13.36
CA GLU A 146 1.17 -35.54 -12.77
C GLU A 146 2.38 -36.32 -13.27
N LYS A 147 2.61 -36.38 -14.59
CA LYS A 147 3.75 -37.07 -15.19
C LYS A 147 5.08 -36.53 -14.66
N ARG A 148 5.23 -35.21 -14.53
CA ARG A 148 6.45 -34.58 -14.00
C ARG A 148 6.66 -34.87 -12.52
N LEU A 149 5.60 -34.78 -11.72
CA LEU A 149 5.65 -35.03 -10.28
C LEU A 149 5.98 -36.49 -9.96
N LEU A 150 5.41 -37.44 -10.69
CA LEU A 150 5.74 -38.87 -10.56
C LEU A 150 7.19 -39.16 -10.95
N LYS A 151 7.72 -38.49 -11.99
CA LYS A 151 9.12 -38.64 -12.41
C LYS A 151 10.12 -38.15 -11.35
N ALA A 152 9.72 -37.20 -10.52
CA ALA A 152 10.58 -36.63 -9.47
C ALA A 152 10.87 -37.60 -8.31
N ARG A 153 10.17 -38.75 -8.21
CA ARG A 153 10.35 -39.80 -7.18
C ARG A 153 10.29 -39.26 -5.73
N THR A 154 9.48 -38.25 -5.49
CA THR A 154 9.28 -37.67 -4.15
C THR A 154 8.19 -38.44 -3.40
N ARG A 155 8.38 -38.66 -2.09
CA ARG A 155 7.36 -39.28 -1.24
C ARG A 155 6.38 -38.26 -0.64
N TYR A 156 6.78 -36.99 -0.66
CA TYR A 156 6.11 -35.90 0.01
C TYR A 156 6.12 -34.66 -0.88
N LEU A 157 4.95 -34.06 -1.07
CA LEU A 157 4.75 -32.81 -1.78
C LEU A 157 3.94 -31.85 -0.91
N THR A 158 3.99 -30.57 -1.27
CA THR A 158 3.10 -29.56 -0.70
C THR A 158 2.25 -28.97 -1.82
N ALA A 159 1.03 -28.54 -1.51
CA ALA A 159 0.16 -27.88 -2.50
C ALA A 159 0.85 -26.65 -3.17
N PRO A 160 1.62 -25.80 -2.46
CA PRO A 160 2.41 -24.75 -3.11
C PRO A 160 3.42 -25.29 -4.13
N LEU A 161 4.16 -26.36 -3.81
CA LEU A 161 5.14 -26.93 -4.74
C LEU A 161 4.46 -27.50 -6.00
N ILE A 162 3.31 -28.15 -5.85
CA ILE A 162 2.51 -28.61 -6.99
C ILE A 162 2.10 -27.42 -7.87
N ARG A 163 1.66 -26.32 -7.26
CA ARG A 163 1.30 -25.09 -7.98
C ARG A 163 2.49 -24.49 -8.73
N GLU A 164 3.70 -24.50 -8.16
CA GLU A 164 4.91 -24.04 -8.87
C GLU A 164 5.22 -24.90 -10.11
N VAL A 165 5.07 -26.23 -10.00
CA VAL A 165 5.24 -27.13 -11.15
C VAL A 165 4.21 -26.83 -12.24
N VAL A 166 2.95 -26.60 -11.85
CA VAL A 166 1.88 -26.22 -12.78
C VAL A 166 2.19 -24.88 -13.44
N ASN A 167 2.60 -23.86 -12.67
CA ASN A 167 2.99 -22.56 -13.21
C ASN A 167 4.14 -22.65 -14.21
N GLY A 168 5.14 -23.51 -13.96
CA GLY A 168 6.22 -23.79 -14.92
C GLY A 168 5.68 -24.35 -16.24
N ILE A 169 4.74 -25.30 -16.18
CA ILE A 169 4.09 -25.85 -17.39
C ILE A 169 3.30 -24.78 -18.12
N LEU A 170 2.56 -23.91 -17.41
CA LEU A 170 1.79 -22.84 -18.04
C LEU A 170 2.70 -21.87 -18.80
N ILE A 171 3.86 -21.52 -18.24
CA ILE A 171 4.87 -20.66 -18.91
C ILE A 171 5.39 -21.34 -20.18
N GLU A 172 5.81 -22.61 -20.09
CA GLU A 172 6.30 -23.37 -21.26
C GLU A 172 5.27 -23.49 -22.39
N LYS A 173 3.98 -23.41 -22.06
CA LYS A 173 2.86 -23.47 -23.00
C LYS A 173 2.39 -22.08 -23.47
N GLY A 174 3.00 -21.00 -23.02
CA GLY A 174 2.59 -19.62 -23.35
C GLY A 174 1.24 -19.21 -22.74
N LEU A 175 0.81 -19.86 -21.64
CA LEU A 175 -0.48 -19.63 -20.98
C LEU A 175 -0.35 -18.64 -19.81
N GLU A 176 0.28 -17.49 -20.06
CA GLU A 176 0.62 -16.50 -19.03
C GLU A 176 -0.61 -15.94 -18.30
N GLU A 177 -1.72 -15.72 -19.02
CA GLU A 177 -2.97 -15.21 -18.44
C GLU A 177 -3.56 -16.11 -17.36
N HIS A 178 -3.44 -17.44 -17.52
CA HIS A 178 -3.87 -18.40 -16.50
C HIS A 178 -2.86 -18.48 -15.35
N ARG A 179 -1.56 -18.39 -15.66
CA ARG A 179 -0.49 -18.37 -14.66
C ARG A 179 -0.61 -17.16 -13.73
N HIS A 180 -0.94 -15.97 -14.25
CA HIS A 180 -1.12 -14.77 -13.44
C HIS A 180 -2.14 -14.97 -12.32
N LYS A 181 -3.26 -15.63 -12.60
CA LYS A 181 -4.33 -15.90 -11.60
C LYS A 181 -3.94 -16.91 -10.53
N LEU A 182 -2.90 -17.71 -10.78
CA LEU A 182 -2.37 -18.71 -9.85
C LEU A 182 -1.11 -18.20 -9.12
N THR A 183 -0.75 -16.94 -9.33
CA THR A 183 0.38 -16.33 -8.62
C THR A 183 0.11 -16.37 -7.12
N ARG A 184 1.05 -16.94 -6.37
CA ARG A 184 0.99 -16.90 -4.92
C ARG A 184 1.50 -15.56 -4.43
N LEU A 185 0.77 -14.96 -3.51
CA LEU A 185 1.19 -13.76 -2.80
C LEU A 185 1.87 -14.14 -1.49
N GLY A 186 2.90 -13.40 -1.12
CA GLY A 186 3.62 -13.58 0.13
C GLY A 186 5.11 -13.40 0.01
N LEU A 187 5.74 -13.29 1.18
CA LEU A 187 7.16 -12.99 1.28
C LEU A 187 8.04 -14.25 1.22
N PRO A 188 9.25 -14.14 0.65
CA PRO A 188 10.26 -15.19 0.76
C PRO A 188 10.57 -15.53 2.22
N VAL A 189 10.82 -16.81 2.50
CA VAL A 189 11.17 -17.29 3.86
C VAL A 189 12.38 -16.56 4.42
N HIS A 190 13.37 -16.28 3.57
CA HIS A 190 14.56 -15.53 3.95
C HIS A 190 14.23 -14.13 4.46
N ASP A 191 13.32 -13.42 3.79
CA ASP A 191 13.00 -12.02 4.11
C ASP A 191 12.17 -11.94 5.39
N VAL A 192 11.22 -12.86 5.58
CA VAL A 192 10.51 -13.02 6.85
C VAL A 192 11.50 -13.30 7.99
N SER A 193 12.42 -14.24 7.79
CA SER A 193 13.42 -14.59 8.81
C SER A 193 14.35 -13.42 9.12
N ALA A 194 14.82 -12.72 8.09
CA ALA A 194 15.69 -11.56 8.23
C ALA A 194 14.98 -10.40 8.94
N TYR A 195 13.70 -10.15 8.63
CA TYR A 195 12.90 -9.14 9.32
C TYR A 195 12.74 -9.48 10.81
N LEU A 196 12.40 -10.73 11.14
CA LEU A 196 12.24 -11.18 12.53
C LEU A 196 13.57 -11.19 13.31
N LEU A 197 14.70 -11.48 12.65
CA LEU A 197 16.03 -11.48 13.26
C LEU A 197 16.64 -10.09 13.38
N LYS A 198 16.37 -9.19 12.43
CA LYS A 198 16.92 -7.83 12.42
C LYS A 198 16.44 -6.99 13.58
N GLY A 199 15.28 -7.32 14.16
CA GLY A 199 14.78 -6.81 15.43
C GLY A 199 15.34 -5.43 15.80
N GLU A 200 15.09 -4.42 14.96
CA GLU A 200 15.43 -3.06 15.35
C GLU A 200 14.64 -2.78 16.62
N ALA A 201 15.34 -2.37 17.68
CA ALA A 201 14.75 -2.17 18.99
C ALA A 201 13.52 -1.25 18.87
N ALA A 202 12.35 -1.76 19.29
CA ALA A 202 11.06 -1.06 19.44
C ALA A 202 9.95 -1.25 18.37
N VAL A 203 9.81 -2.42 17.72
CA VAL A 203 8.58 -2.77 16.97
C VAL A 203 7.76 -3.81 17.74
N ASP A 204 6.48 -3.54 18.00
CA ASP A 204 5.58 -4.46 18.70
C ASP A 204 5.01 -5.55 17.76
N ALA A 205 4.48 -6.63 18.34
CA ALA A 205 4.00 -7.78 17.57
C ALA A 205 2.82 -7.47 16.64
N SER A 206 1.97 -6.49 16.96
CA SER A 206 0.86 -6.09 16.09
C SER A 206 1.41 -5.44 14.82
N SER A 207 2.35 -4.51 14.98
CA SER A 207 3.03 -3.82 13.88
C SER A 207 3.69 -4.82 12.91
N VAL A 208 4.33 -5.87 13.42
CA VAL A 208 4.93 -6.93 12.58
C VAL A 208 3.88 -7.67 11.74
N CYS A 209 2.75 -8.06 12.35
CA CYS A 209 1.66 -8.72 11.65
C CYS A 209 1.02 -7.79 10.59
N GLU A 210 0.84 -6.53 10.93
CA GLU A 210 0.31 -5.51 10.01
C GLU A 210 1.25 -5.29 8.82
N ASP A 211 2.56 -5.21 9.05
CA ASP A 211 3.57 -5.08 7.99
C ASP A 211 3.53 -6.26 7.01
N PHE A 212 3.47 -7.49 7.51
CA PHE A 212 3.36 -8.67 6.64
C PHE A 212 2.03 -8.71 5.88
N GLY A 213 0.92 -8.38 6.54
CA GLY A 213 -0.39 -8.26 5.88
C GLY A 213 -0.39 -7.19 4.79
N ARG A 214 0.23 -6.03 5.06
CA ARG A 214 0.37 -4.92 4.12
C ARG A 214 1.14 -5.34 2.87
N ASN A 215 2.29 -6.01 3.03
CA ASN A 215 3.09 -6.50 1.89
C ASN A 215 2.29 -7.44 0.97
N VAL A 216 1.54 -8.39 1.55
CA VAL A 216 0.68 -9.30 0.77
C VAL A 216 -0.38 -8.53 -0.03
N LEU A 217 -0.98 -7.51 0.58
CA LEU A 217 -1.99 -6.68 -0.06
C LEU A 217 -1.41 -5.72 -1.11
N GLU A 218 -0.17 -5.27 -0.93
CA GLU A 218 0.57 -4.50 -1.95
C GLU A 218 0.75 -5.33 -3.22
N GLU A 219 1.24 -6.57 -3.09
CA GLU A 219 1.38 -7.50 -4.22
C GLU A 219 0.02 -7.79 -4.87
N TYR A 220 -1.02 -8.06 -4.06
CA TYR A 220 -2.38 -8.25 -4.60
C TYR A 220 -2.84 -7.04 -5.42
N THR A 221 -2.58 -5.83 -4.90
CA THR A 221 -3.03 -4.59 -5.54
C THR A 221 -2.31 -4.38 -6.87
N LEU A 222 -0.99 -4.58 -6.92
CA LEU A 222 -0.22 -4.45 -8.15
C LEU A 222 -0.60 -5.50 -9.20
N LEU A 223 -0.90 -6.73 -8.77
CA LEU A 223 -1.15 -7.85 -9.70
C LEU A 223 -2.60 -7.94 -10.17
N ASN A 224 -3.58 -7.61 -9.32
CA ASN A 224 -5.00 -7.90 -9.58
C ASN A 224 -5.92 -6.69 -9.57
N VAL A 225 -5.53 -5.59 -8.90
CA VAL A 225 -6.37 -4.40 -8.79
C VAL A 225 -6.00 -3.37 -9.83
N LEU A 226 -4.71 -3.11 -10.00
CA LEU A 226 -4.20 -2.08 -10.88
C LEU A 226 -3.98 -2.65 -12.29
N PRO A 227 -4.36 -1.90 -13.34
CA PRO A 227 -3.88 -2.12 -14.68
C PRO A 227 -2.34 -2.19 -14.74
N ARG A 228 -1.83 -3.02 -15.66
CA ARG A 228 -0.40 -3.30 -15.78
C ARG A 228 0.45 -2.04 -16.00
N ASP A 229 -0.02 -1.10 -16.80
CA ASP A 229 0.66 0.18 -17.04
C ASP A 229 0.83 1.01 -15.76
N ILE A 230 -0.17 1.03 -14.87
CA ILE A 230 -0.09 1.73 -13.58
C ILE A 230 0.84 0.99 -12.62
N ALA A 231 0.75 -0.34 -12.57
CA ALA A 231 1.62 -1.16 -11.73
C ALA A 231 3.09 -1.03 -12.16
N ASP A 232 3.37 -1.09 -13.46
CA ASP A 232 4.71 -0.92 -14.02
C ASP A 232 5.25 0.48 -13.74
N ALA A 233 4.43 1.53 -13.89
CA ALA A 233 4.82 2.91 -13.56
C ALA A 233 5.11 3.13 -12.06
N TYR A 234 4.39 2.43 -11.18
CA TYR A 234 4.76 2.40 -9.76
C TYR A 234 6.12 1.70 -9.59
N LEU A 235 6.27 0.47 -10.09
CA LEU A 235 7.48 -0.33 -9.92
C LEU A 235 8.74 0.35 -10.49
N SER A 236 8.63 1.05 -11.62
CA SER A 236 9.73 1.75 -12.30
C SER A 236 10.10 3.10 -11.67
N GLY A 237 9.31 3.61 -10.73
CA GLY A 237 9.55 4.89 -10.07
C GLY A 237 9.07 6.11 -10.86
N GLU A 238 8.13 5.94 -11.78
CA GLU A 238 7.50 7.06 -12.50
C GLU A 238 6.42 7.74 -11.65
N ILE A 239 5.70 6.94 -10.86
CA ILE A 239 4.73 7.40 -9.87
C ILE A 239 4.92 6.65 -8.54
N HIS A 240 4.30 7.18 -7.48
CA HIS A 240 4.24 6.52 -6.18
C HIS A 240 2.79 6.54 -5.66
N LEU A 241 2.27 5.35 -5.33
CA LEU A 241 0.93 5.15 -4.79
C LEU A 241 1.02 5.08 -3.26
N HIS A 242 0.48 6.07 -2.56
CA HIS A 242 0.54 6.12 -1.09
C HIS A 242 -0.45 5.13 -0.45
N GLY A 243 -0.02 4.40 0.58
CA GLY A 243 -0.87 3.43 1.27
C GLY A 243 -1.26 2.24 0.39
N LEU A 244 -0.35 1.75 -0.44
CA LEU A 244 -0.62 0.72 -1.44
C LEU A 244 -1.22 -0.57 -0.85
N GLY A 245 -0.76 -1.00 0.34
CA GLY A 245 -1.33 -2.18 1.01
C GLY A 245 -2.73 -1.96 1.59
N TYR A 246 -3.18 -0.70 1.69
CA TYR A 246 -4.53 -0.33 2.10
C TYR A 246 -5.36 0.26 0.96
N TRP A 247 -4.85 0.21 -0.29
CA TRP A 247 -5.36 1.00 -1.42
C TRP A 247 -6.86 0.81 -1.66
N ILE A 248 -7.34 -0.43 -1.59
CA ILE A 248 -8.76 -0.77 -1.81
C ILE A 248 -9.58 -0.88 -0.51
N LEU A 249 -8.96 -0.59 0.64
CA LEU A 249 -9.53 -0.83 1.96
C LEU A 249 -9.84 0.46 2.70
N LYS A 250 -8.94 1.45 2.70
CA LYS A 250 -9.02 2.63 3.56
C LYS A 250 -8.87 3.96 2.79
N PRO A 251 -9.63 5.02 3.15
CA PRO A 251 -9.26 6.39 2.80
C PRO A 251 -7.94 6.80 3.48
N SER A 252 -7.28 7.80 2.92
CA SER A 252 -6.02 8.31 3.46
C SER A 252 -6.26 9.22 4.67
N GLU A 253 -7.22 10.14 4.63
CA GLU A 253 -7.49 11.07 5.73
C GLU A 253 -8.99 11.28 5.93
N ILE A 254 -9.38 11.66 7.15
CA ILE A 254 -10.75 12.07 7.49
C ILE A 254 -10.75 13.36 8.29
N ILE A 255 -11.68 14.25 7.97
CA ILE A 255 -12.03 15.43 8.75
C ILE A 255 -13.32 15.13 9.50
N HIS A 256 -13.23 15.07 10.83
CA HIS A 256 -14.35 14.76 11.70
C HIS A 256 -15.24 15.98 11.92
N ASP A 257 -16.55 15.73 11.95
CA ASP A 257 -17.53 16.64 12.53
C ASP A 257 -18.07 16.03 13.82
N LEU A 258 -17.62 16.53 14.96
CA LEU A 258 -18.02 15.98 16.26
C LEU A 258 -19.52 16.11 16.52
N ARG A 259 -20.18 17.10 15.90
CA ARG A 259 -21.62 17.35 16.07
C ARG A 259 -22.47 16.13 15.72
N PHE A 260 -22.05 15.36 14.70
CA PHE A 260 -22.76 14.14 14.29
C PHE A 260 -22.85 13.15 15.46
N PHE A 261 -21.74 12.88 16.14
CA PHE A 261 -21.71 11.92 17.23
C PHE A 261 -22.19 12.51 18.55
N ILE A 262 -21.99 13.80 18.81
CA ILE A 262 -22.56 14.45 20.00
C ILE A 262 -24.10 14.35 19.96
N LYS A 263 -24.71 14.49 18.78
CA LYS A 263 -26.17 14.38 18.61
C LYS A 263 -26.66 12.93 18.72
N ASN A 264 -25.95 11.97 18.11
CA ASN A 264 -26.46 10.61 17.90
C ASN A 264 -25.87 9.57 18.86
N GLY A 265 -24.80 9.88 19.58
CA GLY A 265 -23.97 8.90 20.28
C GLY A 265 -23.15 8.04 19.31
N LEU A 266 -22.59 6.95 19.82
CA LEU A 266 -21.86 5.94 19.05
C LEU A 266 -22.50 4.56 19.26
N GLY A 267 -23.17 4.04 18.24
CA GLY A 267 -23.78 2.72 18.25
C GLY A 267 -22.79 1.59 17.93
N PRO A 268 -23.23 0.32 18.04
CA PRO A 268 -22.45 -0.82 17.59
C PRO A 268 -22.20 -0.76 16.08
N THR A 269 -21.00 -1.17 15.66
CA THR A 269 -20.69 -1.37 14.24
C THR A 269 -21.23 -2.72 13.77
N SER A 270 -21.44 -2.88 12.46
CA SER A 270 -21.90 -4.15 11.88
C SER A 270 -20.94 -5.33 12.15
N THR A 271 -19.66 -5.03 12.43
CA THR A 271 -18.62 -6.01 12.76
C THR A 271 -18.59 -6.41 14.23
N ASN A 272 -19.24 -5.66 15.13
CA ASN A 272 -19.25 -5.94 16.56
C ASN A 272 -20.60 -5.56 17.20
N ILE A 273 -21.64 -6.32 16.88
CA ILE A 273 -23.02 -6.10 17.35
C ILE A 273 -23.11 -6.21 18.88
N SER A 274 -22.24 -6.99 19.51
CA SER A 274 -22.16 -7.12 20.98
C SER A 274 -21.58 -5.88 21.69
N GLN A 275 -21.05 -4.90 20.95
CA GLN A 275 -20.49 -3.70 21.54
C GLN A 275 -21.58 -2.80 22.13
N GLN A 276 -21.35 -2.32 23.34
CA GLN A 276 -22.27 -1.38 24.00
C GLN A 276 -22.26 -0.02 23.28
N SER A 277 -23.44 0.60 23.20
CA SER A 277 -23.59 1.94 22.63
C SER A 277 -23.14 3.01 23.62
N ILE A 278 -22.40 4.00 23.14
CA ILE A 278 -22.13 5.23 23.88
C ILE A 278 -23.28 6.20 23.58
N LYS A 279 -23.99 6.64 24.61
CA LYS A 279 -25.08 7.61 24.47
C LYS A 279 -24.53 9.01 24.16
N PRO A 280 -25.36 9.92 23.60
CA PRO A 280 -25.02 11.35 23.52
C PRO A 280 -24.44 11.88 24.85
N PRO A 281 -23.32 12.61 24.81
CA PRO A 281 -22.62 13.06 26.00
C PRO A 281 -23.42 14.15 26.72
N LYS A 282 -23.27 14.22 28.05
CA LYS A 282 -23.97 15.21 28.91
C LYS A 282 -23.01 16.07 29.74
N SER A 283 -21.72 15.74 29.72
CA SER A 283 -20.64 16.43 30.41
C SER A 283 -19.41 16.54 29.51
N PHE A 284 -18.52 17.47 29.83
CA PHE A 284 -17.26 17.65 29.09
C PHE A 284 -16.43 16.36 29.04
N GLU A 285 -16.29 15.66 30.16
CA GLU A 285 -15.58 14.37 30.21
C GLU A 285 -16.21 13.31 29.30
N SER A 286 -17.54 13.20 29.30
CA SER A 286 -18.24 12.26 28.41
C SER A 286 -18.08 12.63 26.93
N ALA A 287 -17.99 13.93 26.61
CA ALA A 287 -17.76 14.40 25.25
C ALA A 287 -16.32 14.13 24.78
N LEU A 288 -15.32 14.32 25.65
CA LEU A 288 -13.93 13.93 25.39
C LEU A 288 -13.78 12.41 25.24
N ASN A 289 -14.46 11.62 26.09
CA ASN A 289 -14.45 10.16 26.00
C ASN A 289 -15.08 9.67 24.69
N LEU A 290 -16.23 10.25 24.28
CA LEU A 290 -16.83 9.98 22.99
C LEU A 290 -15.87 10.32 21.84
N THR A 291 -15.22 11.49 21.91
CA THR A 291 -14.22 11.94 20.93
C THR A 291 -13.05 10.96 20.81
N LEU A 292 -12.51 10.48 21.93
CA LEU A 292 -11.44 9.48 21.93
C LEU A 292 -11.91 8.16 21.28
N ASN A 293 -13.12 7.70 21.59
CA ASN A 293 -13.68 6.49 20.98
C ASN A 293 -13.90 6.63 19.47
N ILE A 294 -14.32 7.81 19.00
CA ILE A 294 -14.40 8.13 17.56
C ILE A 294 -13.04 7.95 16.90
N LEU A 295 -11.98 8.53 17.48
CA LEU A 295 -10.62 8.43 16.94
C LEU A 295 -10.10 6.99 16.93
N LEU A 296 -10.40 6.21 17.97
CA LEU A 296 -10.00 4.80 18.09
C LEU A 296 -10.72 3.87 17.10
N GLN A 297 -11.96 4.19 16.72
CA GLN A 297 -12.65 3.41 15.69
C GLN A 297 -12.20 3.82 14.29
N ALA A 298 -12.07 5.12 14.03
CA ALA A 298 -11.57 5.61 12.74
C ALA A 298 -10.12 5.19 12.46
N SER A 299 -9.24 5.06 13.47
CA SER A 299 -7.85 4.62 13.25
C SER A 299 -7.72 3.22 12.63
N LYS A 300 -8.73 2.37 12.82
CA LYS A 300 -8.80 1.04 12.19
C LYS A 300 -9.20 1.11 10.72
N GLU A 301 -9.85 2.21 10.33
CA GLU A 301 -10.53 2.40 9.05
C GLU A 301 -9.87 3.49 8.17
N THR A 302 -8.88 4.22 8.69
CA THR A 302 -8.07 5.19 7.95
C THR A 302 -6.59 4.77 7.92
N ASP A 303 -5.85 5.22 6.89
CA ASP A 303 -4.40 4.95 6.77
C ASP A 303 -3.53 6.12 7.28
N GLY A 304 -4.05 7.35 7.25
CA GLY A 304 -3.33 8.56 7.62
C GLY A 304 -3.93 9.29 8.80
N THR A 305 -3.85 10.62 8.77
CA THR A 305 -4.25 11.50 9.89
C THR A 305 -5.76 11.69 9.93
N GLN A 306 -6.27 11.74 11.17
CA GLN A 306 -7.64 12.13 11.49
C GLN A 306 -7.65 13.56 12.01
N VAL A 307 -8.50 14.44 11.48
CA VAL A 307 -8.54 15.86 11.88
C VAL A 307 -9.81 16.14 12.66
N LEU A 308 -9.66 16.64 13.89
CA LEU A 308 -10.73 17.20 14.70
C LEU A 308 -10.86 18.69 14.38
N GLU A 309 -11.73 19.00 13.43
CA GLU A 309 -11.99 20.37 13.01
C GLU A 309 -12.97 21.07 13.96
N TYR A 310 -12.78 22.38 14.18
CA TYR A 310 -13.56 23.19 15.14
C TYR A 310 -13.62 22.60 16.56
N PHE A 311 -12.56 21.92 17.01
CA PHE A 311 -12.55 21.13 18.25
C PHE A 311 -13.04 21.94 19.46
N ASN A 312 -12.49 23.13 19.65
CA ASN A 312 -12.81 23.97 20.79
C ASN A 312 -14.18 24.66 20.67
N ILE A 313 -14.76 24.78 19.47
CA ILE A 313 -16.10 25.34 19.27
C ILE A 313 -17.15 24.28 19.55
N PHE A 314 -17.00 23.09 18.98
CA PHE A 314 -18.00 22.02 19.13
C PHE A 314 -18.07 21.44 20.54
N LEU A 315 -17.00 21.56 21.33
CA LEU A 315 -16.99 21.16 22.73
C LEU A 315 -17.36 22.28 23.71
N ALA A 316 -17.30 23.55 23.30
CA ALA A 316 -17.59 24.72 24.16
C ALA A 316 -18.90 24.63 24.96
N PRO A 317 -20.02 24.10 24.41
CA PRO A 317 -21.28 24.02 25.15
C PRO A 317 -21.21 23.17 26.42
N PHE A 318 -20.27 22.23 26.51
CA PHE A 318 -20.09 21.35 27.68
C PHE A 318 -19.27 21.98 28.81
N LEU A 319 -18.68 23.17 28.60
CA LEU A 319 -17.78 23.81 29.55
C LEU A 319 -18.50 24.80 30.49
N LYS A 320 -19.74 25.19 30.17
CA LYS A 320 -20.46 26.22 30.92
C LYS A 320 -20.59 25.83 32.40
N GLY A 321 -20.07 26.68 33.27
CA GLY A 321 -20.12 26.50 34.73
C GLY A 321 -19.13 25.50 35.31
N LEU A 322 -18.20 24.94 34.51
CA LEU A 322 -17.12 24.10 35.04
C LEU A 322 -15.94 24.96 35.54
N GLU A 323 -15.18 24.42 36.49
CA GLU A 323 -13.95 25.06 36.95
C GLU A 323 -12.79 24.80 35.99
N LYS A 324 -11.94 25.81 35.76
CA LYS A 324 -10.76 25.73 34.87
C LYS A 324 -9.87 24.53 35.20
N ALA A 325 -9.66 24.23 36.49
CA ALA A 325 -8.80 23.13 36.94
C ALA A 325 -9.34 21.76 36.48
N ALA A 326 -10.65 21.51 36.66
CA ALA A 326 -11.29 20.27 36.23
C ALA A 326 -11.26 20.11 34.70
N MET A 327 -11.49 21.21 33.96
CA MET A 327 -11.37 21.19 32.49
C MET A 327 -9.97 20.81 32.03
N LYS A 328 -8.94 21.42 32.64
CA LYS A 328 -7.53 21.20 32.27
C LYS A 328 -7.11 19.76 32.53
N GLU A 329 -7.49 19.18 33.66
CA GLU A 329 -7.18 17.79 34.00
C GLU A 329 -7.83 16.81 33.02
N ALA A 330 -9.13 16.96 32.75
CA ALA A 330 -9.84 16.13 31.77
C ALA A 330 -9.21 16.23 30.37
N LEU A 331 -8.84 17.45 29.96
CA LEU A 331 -8.19 17.71 28.68
C LEU A 331 -6.79 17.09 28.59
N LYS A 332 -5.99 17.20 29.66
CA LYS A 332 -4.68 16.58 29.78
C LYS A 332 -4.75 15.07 29.61
N LEU A 333 -5.67 14.41 30.32
CA LEU A 333 -5.89 12.98 30.17
C LEU A 333 -6.31 12.62 28.74
N PHE A 334 -7.21 13.38 28.12
CA PHE A 334 -7.60 13.18 26.73
C PHE A 334 -6.41 13.28 25.77
N ILE A 335 -5.64 14.36 25.84
CA ILE A 335 -4.49 14.61 24.95
C ILE A 335 -3.43 13.52 25.09
N ILE A 336 -3.13 13.06 26.32
CA ILE A 336 -2.17 11.97 26.56
C ILE A 336 -2.69 10.63 26.01
N ASN A 337 -3.99 10.35 26.12
CA ASN A 337 -4.56 9.13 25.53
C ASN A 337 -4.53 9.17 24.00
N VAL A 338 -4.84 10.33 23.41
CA VAL A 338 -4.74 10.54 21.96
C VAL A 338 -3.29 10.35 21.50
N SER A 339 -2.31 10.95 22.20
CA SER A 339 -0.90 10.88 21.84
C SER A 339 -0.35 9.45 21.75
N ARG A 340 -0.86 8.55 22.60
CA ARG A 340 -0.42 7.16 22.72
C ARG A 340 -1.09 6.18 21.76
N HIS A 341 -2.34 6.44 21.35
CA HIS A 341 -3.17 5.41 20.73
C HIS A 341 -3.58 5.69 19.29
N VAL A 342 -3.57 6.95 18.85
CA VAL A 342 -4.11 7.33 17.53
C VAL A 342 -3.32 8.46 16.90
N ASN A 343 -3.18 8.47 15.57
CA ASN A 343 -2.61 9.60 14.83
C ASN A 343 -3.70 10.61 14.50
N ALA A 344 -3.77 11.70 15.28
CA ALA A 344 -4.83 12.68 15.17
C ALA A 344 -4.29 14.12 15.12
N SER A 345 -5.14 15.04 14.69
CA SER A 345 -4.90 16.46 14.73
C SER A 345 -6.05 17.19 15.39
N ILE A 346 -5.73 18.26 16.12
CA ILE A 346 -6.68 19.18 16.71
C ILE A 346 -6.50 20.53 15.99
N ASN A 347 -7.57 21.01 15.37
CA ASN A 347 -7.61 22.35 14.80
C ASN A 347 -8.33 23.28 15.77
N LEU A 348 -7.63 24.34 16.18
CA LEU A 348 -8.11 25.36 17.11
C LEU A 348 -8.51 26.64 16.38
N GLU A 349 -9.59 27.23 16.86
CA GLU A 349 -10.06 28.56 16.48
C GLU A 349 -9.93 29.49 17.69
N SER A 350 -9.35 30.68 17.52
CA SER A 350 -9.28 31.68 18.60
C SER A 350 -10.50 32.63 18.64
N THR A 351 -11.45 32.45 17.74
CA THR A 351 -12.75 33.13 17.71
C THR A 351 -13.81 32.21 17.09
N ILE A 352 -15.10 32.53 17.24
CA ILE A 352 -16.17 31.78 16.59
C ILE A 352 -16.41 32.37 15.19
N PRO A 353 -16.24 31.60 14.11
CA PRO A 353 -16.49 32.07 12.76
C PRO A 353 -17.96 32.48 12.58
N GLU A 354 -18.22 33.55 11.82
CA GLU A 354 -19.57 34.10 11.59
C GLU A 354 -20.57 33.03 11.11
N PHE A 355 -20.16 32.16 10.19
CA PHE A 355 -21.03 31.10 9.65
C PHE A 355 -21.40 30.00 10.66
N LEU A 356 -20.70 29.92 11.80
CA LEU A 356 -21.01 29.03 12.91
C LEU A 356 -21.73 29.76 14.05
N ALA A 357 -21.53 31.08 14.22
CA ALA A 357 -22.04 31.83 15.35
C ALA A 357 -23.55 31.66 15.56
N ASP A 358 -24.34 31.74 14.48
CA ASP A 358 -25.81 31.62 14.51
C ASP A 358 -26.32 30.17 14.41
N LYS A 359 -25.42 29.18 14.37
CA LYS A 359 -25.84 27.77 14.30
C LYS A 359 -26.20 27.28 15.72
N PRO A 360 -27.28 26.50 15.88
CA PRO A 360 -27.65 25.92 17.16
C PRO A 360 -26.50 25.11 17.76
N ALA A 361 -26.19 25.36 19.03
CA ALA A 361 -25.14 24.67 19.74
C ALA A 361 -25.56 23.22 20.05
N ILE A 362 -24.84 22.24 19.51
CA ILE A 362 -25.11 20.82 19.79
C ILE A 362 -24.38 20.40 21.06
N GLY A 363 -25.11 19.82 22.02
CA GLY A 363 -24.57 19.39 23.31
C GLY A 363 -25.07 20.19 24.52
N SER A 364 -25.75 21.31 24.29
CA SER A 364 -26.50 22.08 25.28
C SER A 364 -27.99 22.07 24.92
N ALA A 365 -28.86 22.36 25.90
CA ALA A 365 -30.30 22.47 25.70
C ALA A 365 -30.72 23.77 24.98
N ASP A 366 -29.91 24.84 25.08
CA ASP A 366 -30.24 26.18 24.59
C ASP A 366 -29.02 26.92 24.01
N GLY A 367 -29.26 27.83 23.04
CA GLY A 367 -28.25 28.76 22.49
C GLY A 367 -27.68 28.40 21.11
N CYS A 368 -26.95 29.35 20.53
CA CYS A 368 -26.14 29.16 19.33
C CYS A 368 -24.66 29.12 19.70
N TYR A 369 -23.77 28.67 18.81
CA TYR A 369 -22.34 28.60 19.13
C TYR A 369 -21.76 29.96 19.54
N GLY A 370 -22.23 31.06 18.96
CA GLY A 370 -21.82 32.42 19.32
C GLY A 370 -21.95 32.76 20.81
N ASP A 371 -22.91 32.13 21.51
CA ASP A 371 -23.13 32.33 22.95
C ASP A 371 -22.02 31.73 23.83
N TYR A 372 -21.14 30.90 23.25
CA TYR A 372 -20.09 30.14 23.93
C TYR A 372 -18.67 30.60 23.55
N LEU A 373 -18.51 31.85 23.12
CA LEU A 373 -17.20 32.42 22.73
C LEU A 373 -16.17 32.29 23.84
N ASN A 374 -16.54 32.65 25.07
CA ASN A 374 -15.64 32.62 26.23
C ASN A 374 -15.19 31.19 26.55
N GLU A 375 -16.11 30.23 26.58
CA GLU A 375 -15.82 28.82 26.80
C GLU A 375 -14.92 28.25 25.69
N SER A 376 -15.17 28.64 24.43
CA SER A 376 -14.40 28.19 23.29
C SER A 376 -12.95 28.72 23.31
N GLN A 377 -12.77 30.00 23.64
CA GLN A 377 -11.46 30.64 23.80
C GLN A 377 -10.70 30.07 25.00
N LEU A 378 -11.39 29.84 26.13
CA LEU A 378 -10.82 29.19 27.29
C LEU A 378 -10.30 27.79 26.95
N LEU A 379 -11.09 26.98 26.23
CA LEU A 379 -10.67 25.65 25.80
C LEU A 379 -9.46 25.69 24.87
N ALA A 380 -9.42 26.60 23.88
CA ALA A 380 -8.25 26.78 23.02
C ALA A 380 -6.99 27.14 23.82
N SER A 381 -7.11 28.06 24.78
CA SER A 381 -6.02 28.42 25.69
C SER A 381 -5.56 27.22 26.53
N LEU A 382 -6.50 26.43 27.08
CA LEU A 382 -6.16 25.25 27.88
C LEU A 382 -5.47 24.16 27.07
N VAL A 383 -5.84 23.97 25.79
CA VAL A 383 -5.13 23.05 24.89
C VAL A 383 -3.66 23.47 24.76
N LEU A 384 -3.40 24.76 24.51
CA LEU A 384 -2.03 25.27 24.40
C LEU A 384 -1.24 25.12 25.71
N GLU A 385 -1.85 25.43 26.85
CA GLU A 385 -1.23 25.23 28.18
C GLU A 385 -0.86 23.75 28.41
N VAL A 386 -1.74 22.80 28.06
CA VAL A 386 -1.42 21.37 28.20
C VAL A 386 -0.29 20.96 27.26
N PHE A 387 -0.29 21.44 26.02
CA PHE A 387 0.80 21.15 25.08
C PHE A 387 2.14 21.70 25.57
N GLU A 388 2.16 22.88 26.18
CA GLU A 388 3.35 23.47 26.77
C GLU A 388 3.87 22.62 27.95
N GLU A 389 3.01 22.24 28.89
CA GLU A 389 3.37 21.41 30.04
C GLU A 389 3.88 20.03 29.63
N GLU A 390 3.21 19.37 28.68
CA GLU A 390 3.57 18.04 28.21
C GLU A 390 4.74 18.05 27.21
N SER A 391 5.19 19.24 26.77
CA SER A 391 6.33 19.40 25.88
C SER A 391 7.63 19.78 26.61
N VAL A 392 7.66 19.80 27.95
CA VAL A 392 8.83 20.24 28.72
C VAL A 392 10.07 19.37 28.45
N GLU A 393 9.95 18.04 28.50
CA GLU A 393 11.06 17.10 28.31
C GLU A 393 11.34 16.78 26.84
N LYS A 394 10.26 16.63 26.06
CA LYS A 394 10.28 16.38 24.62
C LYS A 394 9.00 16.94 24.01
N PRO A 395 9.02 17.43 22.76
CA PRO A 395 7.81 17.96 22.12
C PRO A 395 6.69 16.93 22.03
N LEU A 396 5.47 17.35 22.34
CA LEU A 396 4.27 16.58 22.07
C LEU A 396 3.92 16.66 20.58
N LEU A 397 4.42 15.71 19.79
CA LEU A 397 4.25 15.68 18.32
C LEU A 397 2.91 15.08 17.86
N ASN A 398 2.16 14.46 18.76
CA ASN A 398 0.85 13.87 18.52
C ASN A 398 -0.03 14.07 19.78
N PRO A 399 -1.31 14.48 19.67
CA PRO A 399 -1.95 14.96 18.45
C PRO A 399 -1.23 16.16 17.84
N LYS A 400 -1.29 16.30 16.53
CA LYS A 400 -0.74 17.47 15.84
C LYS A 400 -1.67 18.67 16.05
N LEU A 401 -1.11 19.82 16.39
CA LEU A 401 -1.88 21.02 16.69
C LEU A 401 -1.84 22.02 15.53
N THR A 402 -3.01 22.48 15.08
CA THR A 402 -3.13 23.56 14.10
C THR A 402 -3.88 24.73 14.73
N VAL A 403 -3.33 25.94 14.63
CA VAL A 403 -3.98 27.18 15.08
C VAL A 403 -4.40 27.99 13.87
N LYS A 404 -5.70 28.26 13.76
CA LYS A 404 -6.27 29.07 12.68
C LYS A 404 -6.19 30.55 12.98
N ILE A 405 -5.84 31.33 11.96
CA ILE A 405 -5.70 32.78 12.00
C ILE A 405 -6.67 33.39 10.99
N ARG A 406 -7.66 34.10 11.52
CA ARG A 406 -8.71 34.83 10.79
C ARG A 406 -8.54 36.34 10.94
N PRO A 407 -9.11 37.14 10.03
CA PRO A 407 -9.05 38.60 10.09
C PRO A 407 -9.53 39.21 11.40
N GLU A 408 -10.47 38.57 12.08
CA GLU A 408 -11.08 39.07 13.31
C GLU A 408 -10.15 38.86 14.53
N ASN A 409 -9.24 37.90 14.49
CA ASN A 409 -8.45 37.49 15.65
C ASN A 409 -7.51 38.59 16.17
N LEU A 410 -7.02 39.47 15.30
CA LEU A 410 -6.08 40.52 15.71
C LEU A 410 -6.75 41.69 16.43
N LYS A 411 -8.09 41.77 16.42
CA LYS A 411 -8.86 42.82 17.09
C LYS A 411 -9.30 42.43 18.51
N ASP A 412 -9.38 41.13 18.78
CA ASP A 412 -9.77 40.56 20.07
C ASP A 412 -8.51 40.29 20.93
N SER A 413 -8.48 40.84 22.14
CA SER A 413 -7.35 40.70 23.06
C SER A 413 -7.14 39.28 23.56
N MET A 414 -8.22 38.51 23.79
CA MET A 414 -8.14 37.12 24.21
C MET A 414 -7.68 36.23 23.05
N ALA A 415 -8.17 36.50 21.83
CA ALA A 415 -7.69 35.81 20.65
C ALA A 415 -6.19 36.08 20.40
N ALA A 416 -5.74 37.32 20.63
CA ALA A 416 -4.32 37.68 20.56
C ALA A 416 -3.47 36.96 21.63
N ASP A 417 -3.96 36.80 22.86
CA ASP A 417 -3.29 36.03 23.91
C ASP A 417 -3.13 34.54 23.52
N ILE A 418 -4.19 33.94 22.98
CA ILE A 418 -4.15 32.55 22.47
C ILE A 418 -3.08 32.42 21.37
N LEU A 419 -3.04 33.38 20.43
CA LEU A 419 -2.00 33.38 19.40
C LEU A 419 -0.62 33.55 20.02
N LEU A 420 -0.43 34.43 21.00
CA LEU A 420 0.86 34.62 21.66
C LEU A 420 1.34 33.32 22.34
N LYS A 421 0.46 32.59 23.02
CA LYS A 421 0.77 31.25 23.58
C LYS A 421 1.18 30.24 22.52
N ALA A 422 0.51 30.24 21.37
CA ALA A 422 0.90 29.40 20.24
C ALA A 422 2.30 29.75 19.71
N HIS A 423 2.67 31.03 19.70
CA HIS A 423 4.01 31.47 19.31
C HIS A 423 5.07 31.15 20.37
N HIS A 424 4.72 31.14 21.66
CA HIS A 424 5.61 30.65 22.71
C HIS A 424 5.95 29.17 22.53
N LEU A 425 4.94 28.35 22.25
CA LEU A 425 5.16 26.96 21.93
C LEU A 425 6.02 26.80 20.66
N ALA A 426 5.85 27.68 19.66
CA ALA A 426 6.60 27.64 18.41
C ALA A 426 8.08 28.02 18.61
N SER A 427 8.36 29.07 19.39
CA SER A 427 9.73 29.45 19.72
C SER A 427 10.45 28.38 20.51
N GLU A 428 9.76 27.73 21.44
CA GLU A 428 10.36 26.78 22.37
C GLU A 428 10.46 25.36 21.83
N ARG A 429 9.49 24.93 21.01
CA ARG A 429 9.33 23.52 20.64
C ARG A 429 9.11 23.29 19.14
N GLY A 430 9.04 24.36 18.34
CA GLY A 430 8.83 24.26 16.91
C GLY A 430 7.47 23.65 16.55
N ILE A 431 6.44 23.88 17.36
CA ILE A 431 5.01 23.52 17.16
C ILE A 431 4.17 24.70 17.67
N PRO A 432 2.98 25.03 17.17
CA PRO A 432 2.10 24.27 16.28
C PRO A 432 2.24 24.62 14.80
N TYR A 433 1.34 24.08 13.98
CA TYR A 433 1.07 24.58 12.63
C TYR A 433 0.17 25.81 12.68
N PHE A 434 0.31 26.71 11.70
CA PHE A 434 -0.48 27.92 11.55
C PHE A 434 -1.20 27.89 10.20
N ALA A 435 -2.52 28.13 10.24
CA ALA A 435 -3.39 28.14 9.08
C ALA A 435 -3.98 29.54 8.89
N ASN A 436 -3.76 30.11 7.71
CA ASN A 436 -4.18 31.46 7.36
C ASN A 436 -5.52 31.45 6.61
N LEU A 437 -6.51 32.18 7.13
CA LEU A 437 -7.83 32.35 6.54
C LEU A 437 -8.12 33.81 6.11
N TYR A 438 -7.10 34.66 5.96
CA TYR A 438 -7.25 36.03 5.44
C TYR A 438 -7.56 36.09 3.94
N GLY A 439 -7.33 35.00 3.20
CA GLY A 439 -7.57 34.95 1.76
C GLY A 439 -9.06 35.06 1.42
N LYS A 440 -9.36 35.60 0.23
CA LYS A 440 -10.73 35.58 -0.31
C LYS A 440 -11.18 34.13 -0.46
N ASN A 441 -12.41 33.83 -0.02
CA ASN A 441 -13.01 32.48 -0.02
C ASN A 441 -12.28 31.44 0.86
N GLU A 442 -11.42 31.85 1.79
CA GLU A 442 -10.76 30.92 2.72
C GLU A 442 -11.57 30.65 3.99
N GLN A 443 -12.71 31.32 4.18
CA GLN A 443 -13.48 31.31 5.44
C GLN A 443 -13.86 29.91 5.95
N TYR A 444 -14.04 28.96 5.04
CA TYR A 444 -14.43 27.58 5.30
C TYR A 444 -13.28 26.58 5.23
N THR A 445 -12.07 27.04 4.94
CA THR A 445 -10.95 26.16 4.61
C THR A 445 -10.53 25.31 5.81
N VAL A 446 -10.36 24.03 5.54
CA VAL A 446 -9.86 23.02 6.48
C VAL A 446 -8.46 22.62 6.06
N PHE A 447 -7.58 22.53 7.05
CA PHE A 447 -6.18 22.20 6.89
C PHE A 447 -5.88 20.92 7.66
N SER A 448 -5.14 20.02 7.03
CA SER A 448 -4.55 18.85 7.66
C SER A 448 -3.06 19.09 7.86
N PRO A 449 -2.46 18.65 8.98
CA PRO A 449 -1.01 18.69 9.18
C PRO A 449 -0.17 17.89 8.16
N SER A 450 -0.81 17.08 7.29
CA SER A 450 -0.15 16.53 6.11
C SER A 450 0.14 17.57 5.02
N GLY A 451 -0.36 18.80 5.19
CA GLY A 451 -0.35 19.88 4.21
C GLY A 451 -1.57 19.90 3.30
N SER A 452 -2.48 18.92 3.42
CA SER A 452 -3.67 18.85 2.57
C SER A 452 -4.69 19.93 2.94
N ILE A 453 -5.39 20.45 1.94
CA ILE A 453 -6.36 21.54 2.08
C ILE A 453 -7.69 21.12 1.46
N LEU A 454 -8.79 21.40 2.16
CA LEU A 454 -10.16 21.27 1.64
C LEU A 454 -10.89 22.62 1.75
N LYS A 455 -11.37 23.12 0.62
CA LYS A 455 -12.18 24.35 0.52
C LYS A 455 -13.63 24.03 0.20
N ALA A 456 -14.54 24.97 0.45
CA ALA A 456 -15.96 24.82 0.09
C ALA A 456 -16.20 25.21 -1.38
N ASP A 457 -15.44 24.60 -2.30
CA ASP A 457 -15.39 24.93 -3.73
C ASP A 457 -15.86 23.79 -4.63
N PHE A 458 -16.39 22.71 -4.05
CA PHE A 458 -16.81 21.52 -4.80
C PHE A 458 -18.32 21.52 -5.04
N LYS A 459 -19.13 21.45 -3.97
CA LYS A 459 -20.59 21.65 -4.03
C LYS A 459 -21.00 23.04 -3.55
N GLY A 460 -20.08 23.82 -3.00
CA GLY A 460 -20.34 25.16 -2.48
C GLY A 460 -20.95 25.16 -1.08
N ASP A 461 -20.92 24.01 -0.40
CA ASP A 461 -21.42 23.84 0.96
C ASP A 461 -20.29 23.32 1.84
N TRP A 462 -19.86 24.12 2.82
CA TRP A 462 -18.76 23.76 3.70
C TRP A 462 -19.04 22.49 4.52
N GLU A 463 -20.30 22.25 4.92
CA GLU A 463 -20.64 21.06 5.70
C GLU A 463 -20.46 19.78 4.88
N ILE A 464 -20.59 19.87 3.56
CA ILE A 464 -20.41 18.75 2.63
C ILE A 464 -18.97 18.65 2.14
N ASP A 465 -18.35 19.80 1.89
CA ASP A 465 -17.06 19.89 1.23
C ASP A 465 -15.88 19.85 2.20
N THR A 466 -16.03 20.18 3.48
CA THR A 466 -14.84 20.32 4.36
C THR A 466 -14.87 19.42 5.59
N VAL A 467 -16.05 18.99 6.05
CA VAL A 467 -16.20 18.06 7.18
C VAL A 467 -16.95 16.80 6.77
N ARG A 468 -16.80 15.71 7.55
CA ARG A 468 -17.40 14.40 7.23
C ARG A 468 -16.96 13.85 5.86
N THR A 469 -15.79 14.28 5.45
CA THR A 469 -15.11 13.94 4.20
C THR A 469 -13.60 13.92 4.49
N GLY A 470 -12.74 13.88 3.48
CA GLY A 470 -11.30 13.92 3.67
C GLY A 470 -10.54 13.67 2.39
N ILE A 471 -9.35 13.10 2.53
CA ILE A 471 -8.52 12.68 1.39
C ILE A 471 -8.75 11.20 1.14
N LEU A 472 -9.30 10.87 -0.02
CA LEU A 472 -9.56 9.48 -0.36
C LEU A 472 -8.26 8.74 -0.68
N GLY A 473 -7.38 9.37 -1.45
CA GLY A 473 -6.12 8.80 -1.87
C GLY A 473 -5.15 9.83 -2.42
N LEU A 474 -3.88 9.44 -2.44
CA LEU A 474 -2.77 10.28 -2.88
C LEU A 474 -1.85 9.50 -3.81
N VAL A 475 -1.51 10.11 -4.95
CA VAL A 475 -0.49 9.61 -5.89
C VAL A 475 0.55 10.69 -6.14
N THR A 476 1.83 10.36 -5.99
CA THR A 476 2.93 11.27 -6.29
C THR A 476 3.50 11.03 -7.68
N VAL A 477 3.65 12.10 -8.47
CA VAL A 477 4.28 12.09 -9.80
C VAL A 477 5.74 12.53 -9.67
N ASN A 478 6.67 11.72 -10.20
CA ASN A 478 8.10 11.98 -10.18
C ASN A 478 8.50 12.96 -11.30
N LEU A 479 8.57 14.26 -11.01
CA LEU A 479 8.97 15.26 -12.01
C LEU A 479 10.44 15.11 -12.46
N PRO A 480 11.41 14.80 -11.57
CA PRO A 480 12.78 14.50 -11.98
C PRO A 480 12.86 13.35 -13.00
N ARG A 481 12.09 12.28 -12.83
CA ARG A 481 12.03 11.18 -13.80
C ARG A 481 11.62 11.65 -15.19
N ILE A 482 10.60 12.51 -15.28
CA ILE A 482 10.16 13.10 -16.55
C ILE A 482 11.30 13.89 -17.19
N ALA A 483 11.97 14.76 -16.42
CA ALA A 483 13.11 15.54 -16.90
C ALA A 483 14.26 14.66 -17.41
N LEU A 484 14.58 13.58 -16.69
CA LEU A 484 15.63 12.62 -17.05
C LEU A 484 15.27 11.82 -18.32
N GLU A 485 14.01 11.43 -18.49
CA GLU A 485 13.52 10.69 -19.67
C GLU A 485 13.47 11.56 -20.95
N CYS A 486 13.30 12.87 -20.80
CA CYS A 486 13.35 13.81 -21.93
C CYS A 486 14.75 13.92 -22.55
N GLY A 487 15.80 13.77 -21.73
CA GLY A 487 17.18 13.94 -22.16
C GLY A 487 17.40 15.35 -22.70
N LYS A 488 17.70 15.47 -24.00
CA LYS A 488 17.91 16.77 -24.68
C LYS A 488 16.69 17.28 -25.45
N ASP A 489 15.59 16.52 -25.48
CA ASP A 489 14.39 16.87 -26.26
C ASP A 489 13.30 17.44 -25.35
N GLU A 490 13.33 18.76 -25.15
CA GLU A 490 12.37 19.48 -24.30
C GLU A 490 10.91 19.28 -24.76
N ARG A 491 10.68 18.94 -26.03
CA ARG A 491 9.33 18.70 -26.58
C ARG A 491 8.63 17.48 -25.97
N LYS A 492 9.38 16.58 -25.33
CA LYS A 492 8.84 15.36 -24.69
C LYS A 492 8.31 15.58 -23.28
N ILE A 493 8.64 16.71 -22.65
CA ILE A 493 8.33 16.99 -21.24
C ILE A 493 6.82 16.96 -21.01
N PHE A 494 6.07 17.76 -21.76
CA PHE A 494 4.63 17.86 -21.54
C PHE A 494 3.88 16.58 -21.94
N PRO A 495 4.18 15.90 -23.06
CA PRO A 495 3.61 14.58 -23.34
C PRO A 495 3.82 13.56 -22.22
N LEU A 496 5.04 13.46 -21.67
CA LEU A 496 5.34 12.55 -20.56
C LEU A 496 4.62 12.98 -19.27
N LEU A 497 4.59 14.28 -18.96
CA LEU A 497 3.84 14.80 -17.81
C LEU A 497 2.36 14.40 -17.90
N MET A 498 1.74 14.60 -19.05
CA MET A 498 0.33 14.25 -19.27
C MET A 498 0.08 12.74 -19.12
N GLU A 499 1.01 11.91 -19.61
CA GLU A 499 0.97 10.46 -19.41
C GLU A 499 0.99 10.11 -17.91
N ARG A 500 1.92 10.68 -17.13
CA ARG A 500 2.02 10.41 -15.68
C ARG A 500 0.81 10.90 -14.90
N LEU A 501 0.27 12.07 -15.26
CA LEU A 501 -0.95 12.62 -14.66
C LEU A 501 -2.17 11.74 -14.94
N GLU A 502 -2.29 11.18 -16.15
CA GLU A 502 -3.37 10.27 -16.52
C GLU A 502 -3.28 8.94 -15.74
N LEU A 503 -2.08 8.37 -15.61
CA LEU A 503 -1.84 7.18 -14.79
C LEU A 503 -2.22 7.41 -13.32
N ALA A 504 -1.74 8.51 -12.73
CA ALA A 504 -2.05 8.87 -11.35
C ALA A 504 -3.56 9.04 -11.13
N SER A 505 -4.21 9.73 -12.05
CA SER A 505 -5.64 10.01 -11.97
C SER A 505 -6.47 8.72 -12.13
N ARG A 506 -6.09 7.80 -13.04
CA ARG A 506 -6.75 6.49 -13.21
C ARG A 506 -6.58 5.62 -11.96
N ALA A 507 -5.41 5.64 -11.34
CA ALA A 507 -5.16 4.90 -10.09
C ALA A 507 -6.11 5.36 -8.97
N LEU A 508 -6.26 6.68 -8.82
CA LEU A 508 -7.17 7.29 -7.85
C LEU A 508 -8.64 6.95 -8.13
N GLU A 509 -9.05 6.89 -9.39
CA GLU A 509 -10.40 6.41 -9.76
C GLU A 509 -10.63 4.96 -9.36
N ILE A 510 -9.64 4.08 -9.56
CA ILE A 510 -9.75 2.67 -9.16
C ILE A 510 -9.93 2.56 -7.64
N LYS A 511 -9.17 3.33 -6.86
CA LYS A 511 -9.35 3.42 -5.40
C LYS A 511 -10.76 3.88 -5.04
N SER A 512 -11.23 4.96 -5.68
CA SER A 512 -12.58 5.50 -5.45
C SER A 512 -13.67 4.47 -5.68
N ARG A 513 -13.60 3.76 -6.81
CA ARG A 513 -14.56 2.72 -7.16
C ARG A 513 -14.54 1.57 -6.16
N ALA A 514 -13.36 1.13 -5.74
CA ALA A 514 -13.21 0.06 -4.75
C ALA A 514 -13.87 0.44 -3.41
N LEU A 515 -13.61 1.65 -2.89
CA LEU A 515 -14.18 2.13 -1.63
C LEU A 515 -15.69 2.37 -1.72
N LYS A 516 -16.21 2.87 -2.85
CA LYS A 516 -17.66 2.98 -3.08
C LYS A 516 -18.35 1.61 -3.08
N GLN A 517 -17.73 0.60 -3.68
CA GLN A 517 -18.31 -0.75 -3.79
C GLN A 517 -18.21 -1.55 -2.50
N ARG A 518 -17.08 -1.44 -1.79
CA ARG A 518 -16.73 -2.34 -0.67
C ARG A 518 -16.66 -1.65 0.68
N GLY A 519 -16.71 -0.33 0.72
CA GLY A 519 -16.53 0.46 1.94
C GLY A 519 -17.53 0.09 3.02
N ARG A 520 -18.79 -0.21 2.70
CA ARG A 520 -19.77 -0.66 3.72
C ARG A 520 -19.37 -1.95 4.44
N SER A 521 -18.58 -2.81 3.80
CA SER A 521 -18.12 -4.07 4.37
C SER A 521 -16.87 -3.92 5.22
N PHE A 522 -15.95 -3.03 4.83
CA PHE A 522 -14.64 -2.89 5.47
C PHE A 522 -14.48 -1.64 6.34
N LEU A 523 -15.37 -0.67 6.18
CA LEU A 523 -15.38 0.62 6.88
C LEU A 523 -16.71 0.83 7.62
N PRO A 524 -17.15 -0.12 8.47
CA PRO A 524 -18.46 -0.06 9.11
C PRO A 524 -18.63 1.15 10.04
N PHE A 525 -17.56 1.67 10.65
CA PHE A 525 -17.61 2.89 11.45
C PHE A 525 -17.75 4.14 10.55
N LEU A 526 -16.93 4.29 9.51
CA LEU A 526 -16.98 5.46 8.65
C LEU A 526 -18.27 5.52 7.82
N MET A 527 -18.75 4.36 7.35
CA MET A 527 -19.94 4.25 6.49
C MET A 527 -21.25 4.16 7.27
N GLN A 528 -21.23 4.38 8.60
CA GLN A 528 -22.45 4.43 9.40
C GLN A 528 -23.33 5.63 9.00
N SER A 529 -24.61 5.54 9.33
CA SER A 529 -25.58 6.60 9.04
C SER A 529 -26.52 6.78 10.22
N ALA A 530 -26.96 8.02 10.44
CA ALA A 530 -27.99 8.36 11.41
C ALA A 530 -29.10 9.14 10.71
N ASN A 531 -30.34 8.67 10.82
CA ASN A 531 -31.53 9.28 10.17
C ASN A 531 -31.36 9.50 8.65
N GLY A 532 -30.69 8.58 7.96
CA GLY A 532 -30.43 8.66 6.51
C GLY A 532 -29.25 9.55 6.12
N ASP A 533 -28.62 10.26 7.07
CA ASP A 533 -27.41 11.04 6.82
C ASP A 533 -26.16 10.19 7.06
N GLN A 534 -25.34 10.03 6.03
CA GLN A 534 -24.12 9.22 6.07
C GLN A 534 -23.01 10.00 6.79
N TYR A 535 -22.26 9.31 7.66
CA TYR A 535 -21.16 9.94 8.38
C TYR A 535 -20.01 10.30 7.43
N PHE A 536 -19.32 9.33 6.82
CA PHE A 536 -18.25 9.63 5.85
C PHE A 536 -18.79 9.70 4.41
N ARG A 537 -18.70 10.88 3.80
CA ARG A 537 -19.19 11.15 2.44
C ARG A 537 -18.08 10.92 1.40
N VAL A 538 -17.95 9.67 0.96
CA VAL A 538 -16.93 9.25 -0.03
C VAL A 538 -16.93 10.10 -1.30
N GLU A 539 -18.10 10.56 -1.76
CA GLU A 539 -18.21 11.37 -2.98
C GLU A 539 -17.68 12.79 -2.83
N GLY A 540 -17.65 13.32 -1.61
CA GLY A 540 -17.05 14.62 -1.31
C GLY A 540 -15.55 14.55 -1.04
N ALA A 541 -14.96 13.34 -0.97
CA ALA A 541 -13.56 13.17 -0.62
C ALA A 541 -12.65 13.53 -1.79
N ALA A 542 -11.57 14.25 -1.50
CA ALA A 542 -10.63 14.71 -2.51
C ALA A 542 -9.67 13.59 -2.94
N HIS A 543 -9.21 13.68 -4.18
CA HIS A 543 -8.17 12.82 -4.74
C HIS A 543 -6.96 13.69 -5.05
N LEU A 544 -5.80 13.37 -4.49
CA LEU A 544 -4.63 14.24 -4.60
C LEU A 544 -3.61 13.69 -5.61
N ILE A 545 -3.21 14.54 -6.55
CA ILE A 545 -2.02 14.34 -7.38
C ILE A 545 -0.92 15.22 -6.82
N ASN A 546 0.04 14.58 -6.16
CA ASN A 546 1.16 15.28 -5.54
C ASN A 546 2.35 15.37 -6.48
N LEU A 547 2.97 16.53 -6.52
CA LEU A 547 4.17 16.77 -7.31
C LEU A 547 5.40 16.67 -6.41
N VAL A 548 6.44 15.98 -6.88
CA VAL A 548 7.73 15.92 -6.19
C VAL A 548 8.86 16.28 -7.15
N GLY A 549 9.88 16.96 -6.61
CA GLY A 549 11.12 17.24 -7.30
C GLY A 549 11.03 18.32 -8.35
N LEU A 550 10.12 19.30 -8.21
CA LEU A 550 9.98 20.40 -9.19
C LEU A 550 11.30 21.19 -9.33
N LYS A 551 11.99 21.41 -8.21
CA LYS A 551 13.31 22.05 -8.19
C LYS A 551 14.33 21.21 -8.95
N GLU A 552 14.47 19.93 -8.59
CA GLU A 552 15.46 19.04 -9.19
C GLU A 552 15.17 18.79 -10.69
N ALA A 553 13.91 18.70 -11.10
CA ALA A 553 13.51 18.60 -12.51
C ALA A 553 13.94 19.83 -13.31
N SER A 554 13.71 21.02 -12.75
CA SER A 554 14.10 22.30 -13.38
C SER A 554 15.62 22.43 -13.47
N GLU A 555 16.35 22.00 -12.44
CA GLU A 555 17.82 21.98 -12.43
C GLU A 555 18.40 20.99 -13.46
N VAL A 556 17.80 19.81 -13.61
CA VAL A 556 18.21 18.83 -14.63
C VAL A 556 18.08 19.40 -16.05
N LEU A 557 17.03 20.18 -16.31
CA LEU A 557 16.74 20.70 -17.65
C LEU A 557 17.47 22.01 -17.96
N THR A 558 17.59 22.89 -16.98
CA THR A 558 18.14 24.24 -17.19
C THR A 558 19.57 24.42 -16.67
N GLY A 559 20.04 23.50 -15.81
CA GLY A 559 21.34 23.58 -15.15
C GLY A 559 21.39 24.59 -13.99
N LYS A 560 20.30 25.29 -13.67
CA LYS A 560 20.26 26.32 -12.61
C LYS A 560 19.05 26.19 -11.69
N SER A 561 19.17 26.79 -10.51
CA SER A 561 18.14 26.85 -9.48
C SER A 561 16.97 27.75 -9.90
N ILE A 562 15.74 27.34 -9.57
CA ILE A 562 14.50 28.11 -9.78
C ILE A 562 14.48 29.45 -9.02
N TYR A 563 15.32 29.60 -7.99
CA TYR A 563 15.42 30.84 -7.20
C TYR A 563 16.44 31.84 -7.78
N GLU A 564 17.28 31.39 -8.72
CA GLU A 564 18.41 32.16 -9.25
C GLU A 564 18.23 32.53 -10.73
N ASP A 565 17.55 31.69 -11.52
CA ASP A 565 17.41 31.85 -12.97
C ASP A 565 15.93 32.00 -13.39
N GLY A 566 15.62 33.08 -14.10
CA GLY A 566 14.29 33.33 -14.65
C GLY A 566 13.84 32.31 -15.70
N LYS A 567 14.76 31.64 -16.41
CA LYS A 567 14.42 30.52 -17.32
C LYS A 567 14.00 29.29 -16.53
N ALA A 568 14.69 28.96 -15.45
CA ALA A 568 14.34 27.84 -14.57
C ALA A 568 12.99 28.08 -13.89
N GLN A 569 12.75 29.30 -13.39
CA GLN A 569 11.47 29.68 -12.81
C GLN A 569 10.32 29.56 -13.83
N ARG A 570 10.47 30.13 -15.04
CA ARG A 570 9.42 30.03 -16.09
C ARG A 570 9.09 28.58 -16.42
N PHE A 571 10.11 27.73 -16.53
CA PHE A 571 9.91 26.33 -16.84
C PHE A 571 9.14 25.60 -15.71
N ALA A 572 9.47 25.87 -14.44
CA ALA A 572 8.70 25.37 -13.31
C ALA A 572 7.23 25.85 -13.35
N SER A 573 7.01 27.14 -13.63
CA SER A 573 5.66 27.72 -13.76
C SER A 573 4.88 27.09 -14.93
N GLU A 574 5.54 26.76 -16.04
CA GLU A 574 4.92 26.04 -17.15
C GLU A 574 4.49 24.63 -16.76
N ILE A 575 5.29 23.88 -15.99
CA ILE A 575 4.87 22.57 -15.45
C ILE A 575 3.62 22.72 -14.60
N VAL A 576 3.62 23.65 -13.64
CA VAL A 576 2.48 23.90 -12.76
C VAL A 576 1.23 24.26 -13.58
N LYS A 577 1.38 25.14 -14.57
CA LYS A 577 0.30 25.52 -15.49
C LYS A 577 -0.27 24.30 -16.23
N HIS A 578 0.55 23.42 -16.78
CA HIS A 578 0.07 22.22 -17.48
C HIS A 578 -0.66 21.25 -16.54
N VAL A 579 -0.20 21.10 -15.30
CA VAL A 579 -0.90 20.32 -14.28
C VAL A 579 -2.30 20.91 -14.01
N LEU A 580 -2.40 22.24 -13.86
CA LEU A 580 -3.69 22.92 -13.65
C LEU A 580 -4.63 22.78 -14.85
N GLU A 581 -4.10 22.81 -16.07
CA GLU A 581 -4.89 22.64 -17.30
C GLU A 581 -5.38 21.19 -17.51
N PHE A 582 -4.67 20.19 -16.98
CA PHE A 582 -5.07 18.77 -17.08
C PHE A 582 -6.37 18.49 -16.30
N LEU A 583 -6.54 19.09 -15.12
CA LEU A 583 -7.61 18.71 -14.20
C LEU A 583 -9.02 18.95 -14.76
N PRO A 584 -9.37 20.12 -15.33
CA PRO A 584 -10.69 20.35 -15.91
C PRO A 584 -10.92 19.50 -17.17
N ARG A 585 -9.90 19.37 -18.03
CA ARG A 585 -9.98 18.63 -19.31
C ARG A 585 -10.30 17.15 -19.13
N SER A 586 -9.90 16.57 -17.99
CA SER A 586 -10.14 15.16 -17.70
C SER A 586 -11.60 14.82 -17.37
N GLY A 587 -12.51 15.80 -17.25
CA GLY A 587 -13.90 15.59 -16.80
C GLY A 587 -14.01 15.28 -15.29
N ARG A 588 -12.89 15.27 -14.56
CA ARG A 588 -12.80 14.79 -13.17
C ARG A 588 -13.05 15.89 -12.13
N ARG A 589 -13.60 17.05 -12.54
CA ARG A 589 -14.15 18.07 -11.62
C ARG A 589 -15.23 17.47 -10.72
N GLU A 590 -16.05 16.56 -11.25
CA GLU A 590 -17.06 15.79 -10.50
C GLU A 590 -16.48 14.89 -9.39
N ARG A 591 -15.16 14.66 -9.39
CA ARG A 591 -14.46 13.74 -8.48
C ARG A 591 -13.49 14.44 -7.55
N ARG A 592 -13.49 15.78 -7.53
CA ARG A 592 -12.64 16.60 -6.66
C ARG A 592 -11.16 16.19 -6.69
N LEU A 593 -10.62 16.06 -7.91
CA LEU A 593 -9.21 15.82 -8.16
C LEU A 593 -8.43 17.14 -8.01
N LEU A 594 -7.47 17.18 -7.09
CA LEU A 594 -6.73 18.39 -6.73
C LEU A 594 -5.22 18.15 -6.85
N PRO A 595 -4.44 19.14 -7.33
CA PRO A 595 -2.98 19.05 -7.37
C PRO A 595 -2.39 19.54 -6.05
N SER A 596 -1.28 18.96 -5.62
CA SER A 596 -0.66 19.28 -4.32
C SER A 596 0.86 19.21 -4.36
N ALA A 597 1.51 19.78 -3.35
CA ALA A 597 2.94 19.62 -3.02
C ALA A 597 3.10 19.40 -1.52
N LEU A 598 2.77 18.19 -1.09
CA LEU A 598 2.72 17.72 0.28
C LEU A 598 4.03 17.04 0.68
N PRO A 599 4.44 17.17 1.95
CA PRO A 599 5.52 16.36 2.52
C PRO A 599 5.34 14.86 2.28
N CYS A 600 6.34 14.24 1.64
CA CYS A 600 6.32 12.81 1.31
C CYS A 600 7.72 12.17 1.37
N ALA A 601 8.35 12.20 2.55
CA ALA A 601 9.75 11.75 2.73
C ALA A 601 10.04 10.35 2.15
N ASN A 602 9.21 9.35 2.49
CA ASN A 602 9.40 7.97 2.02
C ASN A 602 9.29 7.84 0.50
N ALA A 603 8.27 8.47 -0.10
CA ALA A 603 8.08 8.47 -1.55
C ALA A 603 9.26 9.17 -2.25
N SER A 604 9.65 10.33 -1.73
CA SER A 604 10.75 11.14 -2.22
C SER A 604 12.08 10.38 -2.22
N GLU A 605 12.41 9.70 -1.13
CA GLU A 605 13.63 8.90 -1.02
C GLU A 605 13.62 7.71 -1.98
N ARG A 606 12.51 6.98 -2.03
CA ARG A 606 12.34 5.83 -2.92
C ARG A 606 12.53 6.21 -4.38
N LEU A 607 11.86 7.28 -4.82
CA LEU A 607 11.93 7.76 -6.21
C LEU A 607 13.35 8.20 -6.59
N ALA A 608 14.03 8.95 -5.71
CA ALA A 608 15.41 9.35 -5.95
C ALA A 608 16.37 8.15 -6.06
N LYS A 609 16.22 7.13 -5.20
CA LYS A 609 17.03 5.90 -5.27
C LYS A 609 16.84 5.16 -6.61
N GLN A 610 15.60 4.97 -7.04
CA GLN A 610 15.29 4.28 -8.30
C GLN A 610 15.79 5.06 -9.53
N ASP A 611 15.76 6.40 -9.47
CA ASP A 611 16.31 7.24 -10.54
C ASP A 611 17.85 7.15 -10.59
N ILE A 612 18.52 7.11 -9.43
CA ILE A 612 19.98 6.91 -9.32
C ILE A 612 20.38 5.54 -9.87
N GLU A 613 19.64 4.48 -9.53
CA GLU A 613 19.88 3.13 -10.04
C GLU A 613 19.75 3.06 -11.57
N ARG A 614 18.74 3.72 -12.14
CA ARG A 614 18.46 3.67 -13.58
C ARG A 614 19.34 4.61 -14.43
N PHE A 615 19.64 5.82 -13.96
CA PHE A 615 20.36 6.83 -14.76
C PHE A 615 21.80 7.11 -14.30
N GLY A 616 22.17 6.63 -13.11
CA GLY A 616 23.44 6.90 -12.48
C GLY A 616 23.46 8.21 -11.70
N ILE A 617 24.18 8.21 -10.58
CA ILE A 617 24.25 9.31 -9.61
C ILE A 617 24.72 10.65 -10.20
N ALA A 618 25.53 10.63 -11.25
CA ALA A 618 26.07 11.85 -11.88
C ALA A 618 24.99 12.68 -12.61
N LYS A 619 23.92 12.03 -13.09
CA LYS A 619 22.84 12.67 -13.85
C LYS A 619 21.68 13.12 -12.97
N VAL A 620 21.47 12.44 -11.85
CA VAL A 620 20.35 12.74 -10.95
C VAL A 620 20.71 13.90 -10.04
N ARG A 621 19.80 14.88 -9.93
CA ARG A 621 19.87 15.97 -8.94
C ARG A 621 18.97 15.59 -7.78
N PHE A 622 19.49 15.62 -6.55
CA PHE A 622 18.77 15.25 -5.34
C PHE A 622 19.34 16.02 -4.13
N GLN A 623 18.58 16.03 -3.04
CA GLN A 623 18.95 16.58 -1.74
C GLN A 623 19.34 15.46 -0.77
N GLY A 624 20.02 15.83 0.31
CA GLY A 624 20.49 14.88 1.33
C GLY A 624 21.82 14.24 0.97
N VAL A 625 22.13 13.13 1.63
CA VAL A 625 23.38 12.36 1.42
C VAL A 625 23.14 11.20 0.45
N ARG A 626 24.22 10.62 -0.08
CA ARG A 626 24.15 9.53 -1.07
C ARG A 626 23.38 8.30 -0.58
N GLU A 627 23.48 8.02 0.71
CA GLU A 627 22.85 6.87 1.37
C GLU A 627 21.35 7.08 1.59
N LYS A 628 20.91 8.35 1.66
CA LYS A 628 19.53 8.79 1.85
C LYS A 628 19.19 9.94 0.88
N PRO A 629 19.24 9.69 -0.44
CA PRO A 629 18.94 10.72 -1.42
C PRO A 629 17.45 10.99 -1.41
N ARG A 630 17.03 12.25 -1.54
CA ARG A 630 15.61 12.64 -1.57
C ARG A 630 15.36 13.80 -2.53
N TYR A 631 14.18 13.84 -3.13
CA TYR A 631 13.68 15.00 -3.88
C TYR A 631 12.97 16.02 -3.01
N SER A 632 12.91 17.28 -3.46
CA SER A 632 12.08 18.31 -2.83
C SER A 632 10.60 17.90 -2.88
N SER A 633 9.88 17.93 -1.75
CA SER A 633 8.43 17.61 -1.69
C SER A 633 7.57 18.73 -1.10
N TYR A 634 8.20 19.67 -0.41
CA TYR A 634 7.57 20.83 0.21
C TYR A 634 8.64 21.92 0.39
N SER A 635 8.19 23.13 0.73
CA SER A 635 9.04 24.32 0.81
C SER A 635 9.70 24.41 2.18
N ARG A 636 11.03 24.55 2.21
CA ARG A 636 11.80 24.81 3.43
C ARG A 636 12.50 26.16 3.31
N ILE A 637 12.27 27.03 4.28
CA ILE A 637 12.79 28.39 4.29
C ILE A 637 13.60 28.60 5.56
N SER A 638 14.91 28.79 5.42
CA SER A 638 15.76 29.19 6.55
C SER A 638 15.58 30.68 6.84
N LEU A 639 15.26 30.99 8.09
CA LEU A 639 15.14 32.37 8.55
C LEU A 639 16.53 32.91 8.91
N GLN A 640 16.92 34.04 8.33
CA GLN A 640 18.12 34.80 8.72
C GLN A 640 17.69 36.18 9.22
N LYS A 641 17.92 36.47 10.50
CA LYS A 641 17.62 37.78 11.12
C LYS A 641 16.19 38.31 10.84
N TRP A 642 15.17 37.45 10.94
CA TRP A 642 13.75 37.81 10.71
C TRP A 642 13.40 38.24 9.29
N GLU A 643 14.33 38.13 8.34
CA GLU A 643 14.06 38.39 6.95
C GLU A 643 13.93 37.07 6.20
N VAL A 644 12.78 36.93 5.53
CA VAL A 644 12.69 36.00 4.42
C VAL A 644 13.15 36.74 3.19
N GLN A 645 14.00 36.12 2.38
CA GLN A 645 14.32 36.66 1.06
C GLN A 645 13.01 36.77 0.27
N SER A 646 12.52 38.00 0.07
CA SER A 646 11.23 38.27 -0.58
C SER A 646 11.11 37.61 -1.96
N LYS A 647 12.25 37.51 -2.68
CA LYS A 647 12.36 36.78 -3.94
C LYS A 647 12.01 35.30 -3.81
N PHE A 648 12.44 34.62 -2.74
CA PHE A 648 12.14 33.21 -2.50
C PHE A 648 10.64 33.01 -2.28
N LEU A 649 10.02 33.81 -1.39
CA LEU A 649 8.57 33.73 -1.13
C LEU A 649 7.74 34.01 -2.38
N ALA A 650 8.19 34.94 -3.24
CA ALA A 650 7.50 35.23 -4.49
C ALA A 650 7.48 34.00 -5.42
N VAL A 651 8.62 33.31 -5.56
CA VAL A 651 8.72 32.07 -6.36
C VAL A 651 7.87 30.96 -5.76
N GLU A 652 7.96 30.75 -4.44
CA GLU A 652 7.16 29.73 -3.74
C GLU A 652 5.66 29.95 -3.92
N LYS A 653 5.22 31.21 -3.79
CA LYS A 653 3.83 31.59 -3.98
C LYS A 653 3.36 31.32 -5.41
N GLU A 654 4.13 31.75 -6.41
CA GLU A 654 3.79 31.54 -7.83
C GLU A 654 3.63 30.06 -8.16
N LEU A 655 4.49 29.20 -7.62
CA LEU A 655 4.52 27.77 -7.97
C LEU A 655 3.54 26.92 -7.15
N TYR A 656 3.32 27.22 -5.87
CA TYR A 656 2.59 26.32 -4.97
C TYR A 656 1.22 26.85 -4.52
N GLU A 657 0.96 28.16 -4.49
CA GLU A 657 -0.37 28.70 -4.17
C GLU A 657 -1.48 28.20 -5.12
N PRO A 658 -1.23 28.02 -6.44
CA PRO A 658 -2.22 27.47 -7.35
C PRO A 658 -2.59 26.00 -7.07
N LEU A 659 -1.81 25.29 -6.25
CA LEU A 659 -2.03 23.88 -5.95
C LEU A 659 -3.14 23.71 -4.90
N ALA A 660 -4.39 23.74 -5.37
CA ALA A 660 -5.58 23.74 -4.51
C ALA A 660 -5.72 22.56 -3.54
N GLY A 661 -5.02 21.44 -3.77
CA GLY A 661 -5.00 20.28 -2.88
C GLY A 661 -4.07 20.43 -1.67
N GLY A 662 -3.22 21.46 -1.67
CA GLY A 662 -2.44 21.88 -0.52
C GLY A 662 -0.93 21.86 -0.72
N ASN A 663 -0.27 22.62 0.14
CA ASN A 663 1.18 22.73 0.29
C ASN A 663 1.49 23.08 1.74
N LEU A 664 2.71 22.75 2.20
CA LEU A 664 3.19 23.14 3.52
C LEU A 664 4.50 23.92 3.39
N ILE A 665 4.58 25.06 4.05
CA ILE A 665 5.83 25.82 4.19
C ILE A 665 6.43 25.59 5.58
N VAL A 666 7.66 25.11 5.62
CA VAL A 666 8.42 24.91 6.86
C VAL A 666 9.43 26.04 7.01
N LEU A 667 9.27 26.82 8.08
CA LEU A 667 10.14 27.93 8.44
C LEU A 667 11.18 27.44 9.46
N GLU A 668 12.42 27.24 9.03
CA GLU A 668 13.51 26.77 9.89
C GLU A 668 14.00 27.92 10.76
N LEU A 669 13.82 27.80 12.08
CA LEU A 669 14.34 28.76 13.05
C LEU A 669 15.84 28.57 13.30
N GLY A 670 16.37 27.37 13.08
CA GLY A 670 17.74 27.03 13.42
C GLY A 670 17.99 27.08 14.93
N GLU A 671 19.21 27.44 15.32
CA GLU A 671 19.66 27.48 16.73
C GLU A 671 19.51 28.87 17.38
N ALA A 672 19.02 29.87 16.64
CA ALA A 672 18.83 31.20 17.20
C ALA A 672 17.67 31.23 18.23
N ASP A 673 17.75 32.14 19.19
CA ASP A 673 16.65 32.41 20.12
C ASP A 673 15.63 33.37 19.49
N TYR A 674 14.35 33.04 19.64
CA TYR A 674 13.23 33.82 19.10
C TYR A 674 12.24 34.04 20.23
N THR A 675 11.74 35.26 20.40
CA THR A 675 10.71 35.53 21.42
C THR A 675 9.32 35.28 20.84
N PRO A 676 8.31 34.98 21.68
CA PRO A 676 6.94 34.79 21.24
C PRO A 676 6.38 36.01 20.50
N GLU A 677 6.68 37.22 20.98
CA GLU A 677 6.16 38.48 20.44
C GLU A 677 6.75 38.80 19.06
N THR A 678 8.02 38.46 18.87
CA THR A 678 8.73 38.67 17.62
C THR A 678 8.26 37.67 16.55
N LEU A 679 8.06 36.39 16.92
CA LEU A 679 7.41 35.42 16.03
C LEU A 679 5.97 35.80 15.72
N PHE A 680 5.19 36.28 16.69
CA PHE A 680 3.81 36.70 16.45
C PHE A 680 3.74 37.88 15.47
N SER A 681 4.60 38.88 15.66
CA SER A 681 4.69 40.04 14.75
C SER A 681 5.10 39.60 13.34
N PHE A 682 6.03 38.66 13.23
CA PHE A 682 6.45 38.10 11.96
C PHE A 682 5.34 37.28 11.29
N THR A 683 4.60 36.46 12.04
CA THR A 683 3.40 35.74 11.57
C THR A 683 2.37 36.68 10.98
N LYS A 684 2.09 37.83 11.63
CA LYS A 684 1.18 38.85 11.06
C LYS A 684 1.63 39.28 9.67
N LYS A 685 2.93 39.55 9.51
CA LYS A 685 3.52 39.90 8.20
C LYS A 685 3.36 38.76 7.17
N LEU A 686 3.60 37.51 7.57
CA LEU A 686 3.43 36.34 6.70
C LEU A 686 1.99 36.16 6.23
N VAL A 687 1.03 36.42 7.13
CA VAL A 687 -0.40 36.24 6.89
C VAL A 687 -0.99 37.39 6.07
N GLU A 688 -0.66 38.64 6.40
CA GLU A 688 -1.25 39.84 5.80
C GLU A 688 -0.56 40.23 4.49
N ASP A 689 0.78 40.34 4.50
CA ASP A 689 1.54 40.84 3.34
C ASP A 689 1.78 39.72 2.32
N TYR A 690 2.29 38.58 2.81
CA TYR A 690 2.71 37.48 1.94
C TYR A 690 1.57 36.51 1.61
N LYS A 691 0.53 36.46 2.45
CA LYS A 691 -0.62 35.56 2.33
C LYS A 691 -0.23 34.08 2.28
N LEU A 692 0.72 33.68 3.12
CA LEU A 692 1.07 32.26 3.24
C LEU A 692 -0.13 31.48 3.80
N GLY A 693 -0.54 30.42 3.11
CA GLY A 693 -1.73 29.64 3.46
C GLY A 693 -1.54 28.73 4.68
N PHE A 694 -0.55 27.85 4.64
CA PHE A 694 -0.30 26.88 5.72
C PHE A 694 1.20 26.70 5.98
N PHE A 695 1.62 26.93 7.23
CA PHE A 695 3.03 26.90 7.59
C PHE A 695 3.27 26.44 9.03
N THR A 696 4.52 26.10 9.34
CA THR A 696 4.98 25.80 10.70
C THR A 696 6.37 26.35 10.90
N TYR A 697 6.67 26.81 12.11
CA TYR A 697 8.05 26.97 12.54
C TYR A 697 8.62 25.60 12.88
N ASN A 698 9.88 25.34 12.52
CA ASN A 698 10.56 24.10 12.82
C ASN A 698 11.86 24.35 13.57
N ARG A 699 12.14 23.43 14.51
CA ARG A 699 13.39 23.33 15.25
C ARG A 699 13.76 21.86 15.40
N ASP A 700 15.00 21.54 15.05
CA ASP A 700 15.58 20.25 15.41
C ASP A 700 15.96 20.27 16.89
N LEU A 701 15.65 19.18 17.57
CA LEU A 701 15.90 19.01 19.00
C LEU A 701 16.69 17.72 19.24
N THR A 702 17.65 17.76 20.14
CA THR A 702 18.34 16.55 20.62
C THR A 702 17.80 16.17 21.99
N TYR A 703 17.21 14.98 22.11
CA TYR A 703 16.74 14.40 23.38
C TYR A 703 17.75 13.38 23.91
N CYS A 704 18.00 13.40 25.22
CA CYS A 704 18.85 12.42 25.90
C CYS A 704 18.01 11.46 26.75
N SER A 705 17.95 10.19 26.36
CA SER A 705 17.16 9.17 27.08
C SER A 705 17.72 8.80 28.46
N GLN A 706 18.99 9.13 28.75
CA GLN A 706 19.59 8.87 30.06
C GLN A 706 19.14 9.88 31.12
N CYS A 707 18.93 11.14 30.73
CA CYS A 707 18.65 12.22 31.69
C CYS A 707 17.32 12.95 31.47
N GLY A 708 16.56 12.55 30.44
CA GLY A 708 15.19 13.01 30.20
C GLY A 708 15.08 14.45 29.72
N LYS A 709 16.16 15.05 29.17
CA LYS A 709 16.17 16.45 28.73
C LYS A 709 16.38 16.59 27.23
N SER A 710 15.90 17.70 26.67
CA SER A 710 16.09 18.10 25.29
C SER A 710 16.84 19.43 25.16
N TRP A 711 17.57 19.60 24.06
CA TRP A 711 18.26 20.83 23.68
C TRP A 711 18.04 21.16 22.21
N PHE A 712 18.18 22.43 21.85
CA PHE A 712 18.15 22.87 20.46
C PHE A 712 19.35 22.35 19.66
N GLY A 713 19.09 22.05 18.38
CA GLY A 713 20.10 21.64 17.43
C GLY A 713 20.45 20.16 17.49
N THR A 714 21.44 19.79 16.66
CA THR A 714 21.96 18.42 16.57
C THR A 714 23.23 18.30 17.40
N LEU A 715 23.10 17.77 18.62
CA LEU A 715 24.22 17.64 19.55
C LEU A 715 24.88 16.26 19.43
N GLN A 716 26.22 16.25 19.49
CA GLN A 716 27.01 15.02 19.53
C GLN A 716 27.22 14.48 20.95
N LYS A 717 26.96 15.30 21.98
CA LYS A 717 27.14 14.95 23.40
C LYS A 717 26.10 15.67 24.25
N CYS A 718 25.49 14.94 25.19
CA CYS A 718 24.54 15.50 26.15
C CYS A 718 25.22 16.57 27.03
N PRO A 719 24.73 17.82 27.06
CA PRO A 719 25.30 18.87 27.89
C PRO A 719 25.20 18.61 29.40
N MET A 720 24.23 17.79 29.83
CA MET A 720 23.96 17.58 31.26
C MET A 720 24.60 16.30 31.83
N CYS A 721 24.48 15.15 31.15
CA CYS A 721 25.07 13.88 31.62
C CYS A 721 26.32 13.43 30.85
N GLY A 722 26.70 14.12 29.77
CA GLY A 722 27.88 13.79 28.97
C GLY A 722 27.76 12.56 28.06
N SER A 723 26.59 11.92 27.99
CA SER A 723 26.35 10.76 27.13
C SER A 723 26.38 11.10 25.64
N VAL A 724 26.92 10.18 24.84
CA VAL A 724 26.98 10.24 23.38
C VAL A 724 26.06 9.20 22.73
N GLY A 725 25.91 8.02 23.36
CA GLY A 725 25.15 6.89 22.81
C GLY A 725 23.65 6.91 23.11
N THR A 726 23.16 7.87 23.91
CA THR A 726 21.75 7.94 24.34
C THR A 726 21.02 9.16 23.77
N LEU A 727 21.57 9.75 22.70
CA LEU A 727 21.00 10.92 22.05
C LEU A 727 20.08 10.50 20.90
N THR A 728 18.95 11.17 20.79
CA THR A 728 18.00 11.02 19.69
C THR A 728 17.69 12.38 19.12
N ILE A 729 17.92 12.57 17.82
CA ILE A 729 17.54 13.79 17.13
C ILE A 729 16.05 13.67 16.79
N LEU A 730 15.26 14.57 17.36
CA LEU A 730 13.85 14.74 17.09
C LEU A 730 13.74 15.79 15.98
N THR A 731 13.48 15.32 14.76
CA THR A 731 13.20 16.15 13.60
C THR A 731 11.83 15.79 13.03
N ARG A 732 11.08 16.80 12.58
CA ARG A 732 9.70 16.64 12.09
C ARG A 732 9.63 16.49 10.55
N PHE A 733 10.69 16.88 9.83
CA PHE A 733 10.61 17.21 8.39
C PHE A 733 11.82 16.77 7.57
#